data_AF-A0A1I0NT19-F1
#
_entry.id   AF-A0A1I0NT19-F1
#
_cell.length_a   1.000
_cell.length_b   1.000
_cell.length_c   1.000
_cell.angle_alpha   90.00
_cell.angle_beta   90.00
_cell.angle_gamma   90.00
#
_symmetry.space_group_name_H-M   'P 1'
#
loop_
_entity.id
_entity.type
_entity.pdbx_description
1 polymer ?
#
loop_
_entity_poly.entity_id
_entity_poly.type
_entity_poly.pdbx_seq_one_letter_code
_entity_poly.pdbx_strand_id
1 'polypeptide(L)'
;MSKPTGISYVEVNITNNSGIEDSQLYIFLQSQTQIYQINNQLASVFNAPKPDQTAAPSVTLSELKNSDGTYSLYINSDNKLKSGRLYFSNSASAVQITQSGGEVTAINGPSPTADFIFDFVELTLNAGSDINLDTTQIDQFGVPITVQVSPNDPNFPNGTGIIIGDSRKTVIDNFNTLCSKLGFADYAPCATTSQSIPRLLGPQHVIDSQTTQTQLTGDLAITTSGNTYTGTFTMSTGGTGSVKVGQFSSGPGIPAGATVQSVDTNTITISGTKSSFGTNSSYQKVAIVFYERSETTLSTSMDTAIYNFFKHYEQNTLYLVANGTNSGTEIYAGKVKTDFILPSGLTDINGNSDTKYTVFEFTGTGYKYDSATNELKKLAPPANGQTNVYQVFYPYFSTNCSESPNSNDLTPQGPPPPPAWWNAGWGANVSTAKKYGGPLGNMNTISPASQMVLACAGVFGDSSYQNWAYHNLSGFELQDDTVLGNLENQVVTMLNRGITPNAEGINNLHTRVGFINSNDIGPIDLKNVQNFLQTNPVALIQTPSSAITTIKLSDVVENDSSYKKLSNPKGFVGSKTSGKIYFQGTHIQNFTIDEKNAGVLTAVPNTSPSNTVSRISFDTTNAELSFFWESAVDLGNTQAEITCSFGPVLDGHYATLHLLDPNSPAQAVTFSSDIGTDNTNIVEGMEMTTLSQFSQPMTVYYSANNGGKSLILHSPIPFKPFNTGILLFSNFYPLKDNEPLGEWNIYSYYFHNGVLGLDIPTIDGRGYAFPFDDNGGYSSDLTLNLGSNNPTGILDVTLNKVI
;
A
#
# COMPACT_ATOMS: atom_id res chain seq x y z
N MET A 1 -17.57 -27.44 24.27
CA MET A 1 -19.02 -27.41 23.99
C MET A 1 -19.25 -27.99 22.58
N SER A 2 -20.48 -28.24 22.11
CA SER A 2 -20.73 -28.65 20.72
C SER A 2 -20.79 -27.43 19.80
N LYS A 3 -20.17 -27.51 18.62
CA LYS A 3 -20.19 -26.47 17.58
C LYS A 3 -21.63 -26.02 17.24
N PRO A 4 -21.87 -24.74 16.89
CA PRO A 4 -23.19 -24.27 16.47
C PRO A 4 -23.72 -25.12 15.31
N THR A 5 -24.99 -25.50 15.35
CA THR A 5 -25.64 -26.26 14.27
C THR A 5 -26.68 -25.38 13.58
N GLY A 6 -26.80 -25.53 12.25
CA GLY A 6 -27.82 -24.82 11.46
C GLY A 6 -27.49 -23.37 11.09
N ILE A 7 -26.26 -22.90 11.32
CA ILE A 7 -25.76 -21.58 10.88
C ILE A 7 -24.37 -21.70 10.27
N SER A 8 -24.02 -20.75 9.40
CA SER A 8 -22.68 -20.59 8.83
C SER A 8 -21.82 -19.70 9.74
N TYR A 9 -20.59 -20.09 10.06
CA TYR A 9 -19.79 -19.39 11.06
C TYR A 9 -18.29 -19.39 10.78
N VAL A 10 -17.60 -18.43 11.38
CA VAL A 10 -16.14 -18.42 11.54
C VAL A 10 -15.82 -18.88 12.95
N GLU A 11 -15.08 -19.97 13.09
CA GLU A 11 -14.53 -20.44 14.36
C GLU A 11 -13.21 -19.73 14.60
N VAL A 12 -13.13 -18.94 15.67
CA VAL A 12 -11.91 -18.27 16.10
C VAL A 12 -11.30 -19.05 17.24
N ASN A 13 -10.22 -19.76 16.98
CA ASN A 13 -9.41 -20.45 17.98
C ASN A 13 -8.39 -19.48 18.57
N ILE A 14 -8.23 -19.51 19.89
CA ILE A 14 -7.34 -18.60 20.59
C ILE A 14 -6.29 -19.40 21.38
N THR A 15 -5.03 -19.16 21.09
CA THR A 15 -3.89 -19.70 21.84
C THR A 15 -3.29 -18.59 22.71
N ASN A 16 -3.35 -18.76 24.02
CA ASN A 16 -2.82 -17.79 24.98
C ASN A 16 -1.42 -18.17 25.47
N ASN A 17 -0.40 -17.58 24.86
CA ASN A 17 0.99 -17.62 25.35
C ASN A 17 1.41 -16.28 25.98
N SER A 18 0.45 -15.37 26.25
CA SER A 18 0.74 -14.00 26.67
C SER A 18 1.31 -13.89 28.09
N GLY A 19 1.09 -14.90 28.93
CA GLY A 19 1.37 -14.82 30.37
C GLY A 19 0.33 -14.03 31.17
N ILE A 20 -0.72 -13.52 30.51
CA ILE A 20 -1.93 -13.02 31.19
C ILE A 20 -2.80 -14.24 31.50
N GLU A 21 -3.27 -14.35 32.74
CA GLU A 21 -4.17 -15.42 33.17
C GLU A 21 -5.47 -15.41 32.34
N ASP A 22 -5.99 -16.59 31.97
CA ASP A 22 -7.19 -16.70 31.11
C ASP A 22 -8.43 -16.01 31.71
N SER A 23 -8.49 -15.90 33.03
CA SER A 23 -9.57 -15.20 33.76
C SER A 23 -9.42 -13.68 33.77
N GLN A 24 -8.28 -13.17 33.30
CA GLN A 24 -7.95 -11.74 33.23
C GLN A 24 -7.79 -11.25 31.79
N LEU A 25 -7.86 -12.13 30.80
CA LEU A 25 -7.82 -11.79 29.37
C LEU A 25 -9.24 -11.65 28.84
N TYR A 26 -9.66 -10.41 28.57
CA TYR A 26 -10.96 -10.03 28.06
C TYR A 26 -10.95 -9.92 26.54
N ILE A 27 -12.01 -10.42 25.92
CA ILE A 27 -12.21 -10.43 24.48
C ILE A 27 -13.45 -9.61 24.14
N PHE A 28 -13.31 -8.70 23.18
CA PHE A 28 -14.39 -7.87 22.65
C PHE A 28 -14.48 -8.04 21.14
N LEU A 29 -15.70 -8.02 20.60
CA LEU A 29 -15.93 -8.01 19.16
C LEU A 29 -16.84 -6.83 18.80
N GLN A 30 -16.41 -6.00 17.87
CA GLN A 30 -17.20 -4.90 17.31
C GLN A 30 -17.13 -4.89 15.78
N SER A 31 -18.06 -4.16 15.17
CA SER A 31 -17.97 -3.61 13.81
C SER A 31 -17.93 -2.09 13.88
N GLN A 32 -17.88 -1.43 12.71
CA GLN A 32 -18.01 0.02 12.62
C GLN A 32 -19.26 0.58 13.33
N THR A 33 -20.36 -0.19 13.37
CA THR A 33 -21.67 0.32 13.84
C THR A 33 -22.33 -0.52 14.94
N GLN A 34 -21.77 -1.68 15.26
CA GLN A 34 -22.39 -2.64 16.19
C GLN A 34 -21.36 -3.20 17.15
N ILE A 35 -21.76 -3.39 18.41
CA ILE A 35 -20.99 -4.16 19.39
C ILE A 35 -21.63 -5.54 19.52
N TYR A 36 -20.81 -6.58 19.70
CA TYR A 36 -21.29 -7.95 19.80
C TYR A 36 -21.12 -8.47 21.23
N GLN A 37 -22.15 -9.16 21.71
CA GLN A 37 -22.07 -9.95 22.94
C GLN A 37 -21.71 -11.39 22.58
N ILE A 38 -20.75 -11.96 23.31
CA ILE A 38 -20.33 -13.34 23.16
C ILE A 38 -20.97 -14.15 24.29
N ASN A 39 -21.97 -14.96 23.96
CA ASN A 39 -22.67 -15.82 24.91
C ASN A 39 -22.53 -17.27 24.47
N ASN A 40 -22.12 -18.15 25.38
CA ASN A 40 -21.87 -19.56 25.08
C ASN A 40 -20.99 -19.71 23.82
N GLN A 41 -19.90 -18.94 23.76
CA GLN A 41 -18.96 -18.87 22.64
C GLN A 41 -19.53 -18.33 21.32
N LEU A 42 -20.82 -18.01 21.18
CA LEU A 42 -21.40 -17.46 19.95
C LEU A 42 -21.52 -15.93 20.04
N ALA A 43 -20.96 -15.22 19.06
CA ALA A 43 -21.09 -13.79 18.91
C ALA A 43 -22.43 -13.40 18.26
N SER A 44 -23.14 -12.47 18.89
CA SER A 44 -24.41 -11.92 18.41
C SER A 44 -24.48 -10.43 18.66
N VAL A 45 -25.23 -9.69 17.84
CA VAL A 45 -25.37 -8.23 18.00
C VAL A 45 -25.95 -7.94 19.39
N PHE A 46 -25.26 -7.09 20.13
CA PHE A 46 -25.69 -6.68 21.46
C PHE A 46 -26.81 -5.66 21.37
N ASN A 47 -27.98 -6.02 21.88
CA ASN A 47 -29.08 -5.09 22.10
C ASN A 47 -29.02 -4.63 23.56
N ALA A 48 -28.63 -3.39 23.78
CA ALA A 48 -28.35 -2.85 25.10
C ALA A 48 -29.59 -2.94 26.03
N PRO A 49 -29.51 -3.64 27.17
CA PRO A 49 -30.66 -3.85 28.04
C PRO A 49 -30.86 -2.74 29.08
N LYS A 50 -29.90 -1.82 29.27
CA LYS A 50 -29.91 -0.79 30.33
C LYS A 50 -29.26 0.52 29.85
N PRO A 51 -29.81 1.70 30.20
CA PRO A 51 -29.32 3.02 29.74
C PRO A 51 -28.01 3.52 30.38
N ASP A 52 -27.51 2.86 31.43
CA ASP A 52 -26.34 3.32 32.20
C ASP A 52 -25.07 2.49 31.98
N GLN A 53 -25.06 1.57 31.00
CA GLN A 53 -23.89 0.73 30.75
C GLN A 53 -22.91 1.45 29.82
N THR A 54 -21.71 1.77 30.33
CA THR A 54 -20.65 2.41 29.53
C THR A 54 -19.60 1.43 29.02
N ALA A 55 -19.35 0.31 29.70
CA ALA A 55 -18.43 -0.71 29.20
C ALA A 55 -19.11 -1.60 28.15
N ALA A 56 -18.42 -1.87 27.05
CA ALA A 56 -18.87 -2.85 26.07
C ALA A 56 -18.95 -4.26 26.69
N PRO A 57 -19.87 -5.13 26.25
CA PRO A 57 -19.84 -6.52 26.65
C PRO A 57 -18.50 -7.16 26.25
N SER A 58 -17.92 -7.90 27.19
CA SER A 58 -16.76 -8.76 26.99
C SER A 58 -16.97 -10.13 27.60
N VAL A 59 -16.11 -11.05 27.21
CA VAL A 59 -16.00 -12.39 27.79
C VAL A 59 -14.54 -12.62 28.18
N THR A 60 -14.28 -13.28 29.29
CA THR A 60 -12.91 -13.72 29.60
C THR A 60 -12.54 -14.93 28.73
N LEU A 61 -11.26 -15.12 28.44
CA LEU A 61 -10.80 -16.29 27.69
C LEU A 61 -11.20 -17.59 28.42
N SER A 62 -11.18 -17.61 29.74
CA SER A 62 -11.55 -18.78 30.55
C SER A 62 -12.99 -19.26 30.31
N GLU A 63 -13.91 -18.35 29.97
CA GLU A 63 -15.31 -18.65 29.63
C GLU A 63 -15.47 -19.22 28.20
N LEU A 64 -14.44 -19.11 27.36
CA LEU A 64 -14.39 -19.68 26.02
C LEU A 64 -13.76 -21.08 25.98
N LYS A 65 -13.45 -21.67 27.13
CA LYS A 65 -12.76 -22.96 27.21
C LYS A 65 -13.66 -24.13 26.82
N ASN A 66 -13.21 -24.91 25.85
CA ASN A 66 -13.81 -26.16 25.44
C ASN A 66 -13.48 -27.31 26.39
N SER A 67 -14.22 -28.41 26.24
CA SER A 67 -14.02 -29.63 27.03
C SER A 67 -12.68 -30.33 26.75
N ASP A 68 -12.09 -30.07 25.59
CA ASP A 68 -10.75 -30.55 25.20
C ASP A 68 -9.62 -29.61 25.67
N GLY A 69 -9.97 -28.51 26.34
CA GLY A 69 -9.02 -27.53 26.86
C GLY A 69 -8.64 -26.41 25.88
N THR A 70 -9.10 -26.46 24.62
CA THR A 70 -8.90 -25.38 23.65
C THR A 70 -9.81 -24.19 23.95
N TYR A 71 -9.54 -23.01 23.36
CA TYR A 71 -10.40 -21.85 23.47
C TYR A 71 -10.95 -21.47 22.10
N SER A 72 -12.27 -21.31 22.00
CA SER A 72 -12.92 -20.94 20.74
C SER A 72 -14.09 -20.00 20.95
N LEU A 73 -14.29 -19.06 20.01
CA LEU A 73 -15.57 -18.37 19.80
C LEU A 73 -16.03 -18.54 18.36
N TYR A 74 -17.31 -18.30 18.10
CA TYR A 74 -17.95 -18.46 16.80
C TYR A 74 -18.59 -17.14 16.38
N ILE A 75 -18.25 -16.66 15.19
CA ILE A 75 -18.85 -15.46 14.60
C ILE A 75 -19.82 -15.90 13.52
N ASN A 76 -21.10 -15.58 13.66
CA ASN A 76 -22.08 -15.90 12.62
C ASN A 76 -21.77 -15.09 11.35
N SER A 77 -21.49 -15.78 10.25
CA SER A 77 -21.17 -15.16 8.95
C SER A 77 -22.35 -14.38 8.35
N ASP A 78 -23.59 -14.71 8.73
CA ASP A 78 -24.79 -13.98 8.30
C ASP A 78 -24.83 -12.54 8.86
N ASN A 79 -24.06 -12.25 9.91
CA ASN A 79 -24.02 -10.91 10.51
C ASN A 79 -23.30 -9.89 9.62
N LYS A 80 -22.57 -10.31 8.57
CA LYS A 80 -21.83 -9.43 7.64
C LYS A 80 -21.05 -8.34 8.36
N LEU A 81 -20.08 -8.77 9.16
CA LEU A 81 -19.23 -7.90 9.97
C LEU A 81 -18.41 -6.98 9.05
N LYS A 82 -18.71 -5.67 9.02
CA LYS A 82 -17.94 -4.68 8.25
C LYS A 82 -16.99 -3.90 9.15
N SER A 83 -15.71 -3.82 8.77
CA SER A 83 -14.66 -3.12 9.53
C SER A 83 -14.67 -3.56 11.00
N GLY A 84 -14.64 -4.87 11.19
CA GLY A 84 -14.70 -5.51 12.49
C GLY A 84 -13.37 -5.42 13.23
N ARG A 85 -13.43 -5.37 14.56
CA ARG A 85 -12.26 -5.46 15.43
C ARG A 85 -12.49 -6.48 16.53
N LEU A 86 -11.56 -7.42 16.65
CA LEU A 86 -11.49 -8.39 17.73
C LEU A 86 -10.38 -7.95 18.70
N TYR A 87 -10.77 -7.38 19.84
CA TYR A 87 -9.83 -6.87 20.84
C TYR A 87 -9.47 -7.93 21.87
N PHE A 88 -8.21 -7.92 22.29
CA PHE A 88 -7.67 -8.68 23.42
C PHE A 88 -7.13 -7.70 24.44
N SER A 89 -7.57 -7.76 25.70
CA SER A 89 -7.11 -6.85 26.74
C SER A 89 -7.06 -7.48 28.12
N ASN A 90 -6.21 -6.97 29.02
CA ASN A 90 -6.29 -7.29 30.43
C ASN A 90 -7.29 -6.42 31.23
N SER A 91 -8.12 -5.61 30.54
CA SER A 91 -9.14 -4.75 31.15
C SER A 91 -10.55 -5.09 30.64
N ALA A 92 -11.48 -5.31 31.57
CA ALA A 92 -12.90 -5.51 31.29
C ALA A 92 -13.59 -4.27 30.70
N SER A 93 -12.92 -3.11 30.76
CA SER A 93 -13.41 -1.81 30.32
C SER A 93 -12.59 -1.26 29.15
N ALA A 94 -11.87 -2.12 28.42
CA ALA A 94 -11.03 -1.68 27.32
C ALA A 94 -11.82 -0.98 26.21
N VAL A 95 -12.98 -1.54 25.83
CA VAL A 95 -13.91 -0.95 24.87
C VAL A 95 -15.09 -0.31 25.62
N GLN A 96 -15.42 0.93 25.27
CA GLN A 96 -16.54 1.68 25.85
C GLN A 96 -17.64 1.91 24.81
N ILE A 97 -18.86 2.09 25.27
CA ILE A 97 -20.03 2.42 24.47
C ILE A 97 -20.71 3.66 25.03
N THR A 98 -21.29 4.46 24.15
CA THR A 98 -22.23 5.53 24.52
C THR A 98 -23.62 5.11 24.09
N GLN A 99 -24.61 5.41 24.92
CA GLN A 99 -26.00 5.03 24.68
C GLN A 99 -26.92 6.25 24.72
N SER A 100 -27.96 6.22 23.89
CA SER A 100 -29.07 7.17 23.92
C SER A 100 -30.36 6.43 23.64
N GLY A 101 -31.37 6.62 24.48
CA GLY A 101 -32.67 5.93 24.31
C GLY A 101 -32.62 4.40 24.41
N GLY A 102 -31.56 3.83 25.01
CA GLY A 102 -31.34 2.39 25.08
C GLY A 102 -30.66 1.79 23.84
N GLU A 103 -30.24 2.61 22.88
CA GLU A 103 -29.45 2.19 21.71
C GLU A 103 -28.00 2.63 21.84
N VAL A 104 -27.08 1.82 21.32
CA VAL A 104 -25.65 2.19 21.23
C VAL A 104 -25.50 3.23 20.13
N THR A 105 -25.07 4.43 20.50
CA THR A 105 -24.87 5.55 19.57
C THR A 105 -23.42 5.75 19.18
N ALA A 106 -22.47 5.24 19.98
CA ALA A 106 -21.05 5.27 19.66
C ALA A 106 -20.33 4.10 20.33
N ILE A 107 -19.28 3.61 19.68
CA ILE A 107 -18.36 2.60 20.19
C ILE A 107 -16.97 3.25 20.20
N ASN A 108 -16.32 3.22 21.36
CA ASN A 108 -15.01 3.81 21.58
C ASN A 108 -14.03 2.69 21.89
N GLY A 109 -13.10 2.45 20.96
CA GLY A 109 -11.99 1.53 21.19
C GLY A 109 -11.03 2.03 22.28
N PRO A 110 -10.11 1.18 22.75
CA PRO A 110 -9.13 1.58 23.74
C PRO A 110 -8.20 2.67 23.19
N SER A 111 -7.89 3.68 24.02
CA SER A 111 -6.87 4.68 23.66
C SER A 111 -5.48 4.02 23.61
N PRO A 112 -4.62 4.31 22.62
CA PRO A 112 -3.22 3.88 22.63
C PRO A 112 -2.45 4.32 23.88
N THR A 113 -2.93 5.35 24.60
CA THR A 113 -2.36 5.80 25.87
C THR A 113 -2.98 5.15 27.12
N ALA A 114 -3.82 4.13 26.96
CA ALA A 114 -4.44 3.42 28.07
C ALA A 114 -3.39 2.84 29.05
N ASP A 115 -3.73 2.78 30.33
CA ASP A 115 -2.90 2.21 31.40
C ASP A 115 -3.05 0.69 31.55
N PHE A 116 -3.62 0.03 30.52
CA PHE A 116 -3.81 -1.41 30.43
C PHE A 116 -3.28 -1.96 29.10
N ILE A 117 -3.03 -3.27 29.06
CA ILE A 117 -2.53 -4.00 27.89
C ILE A 117 -3.71 -4.25 26.96
N PHE A 118 -3.57 -3.91 25.69
CA PHE A 118 -4.51 -4.35 24.67
C PHE A 118 -3.84 -4.42 23.30
N ASP A 119 -4.47 -5.17 22.40
CA ASP A 119 -4.26 -5.08 20.96
C ASP A 119 -5.49 -5.66 20.24
N PHE A 120 -5.52 -5.62 18.92
CA PHE A 120 -6.64 -6.13 18.15
C PHE A 120 -6.26 -6.71 16.78
N VAL A 121 -7.21 -7.47 16.26
CA VAL A 121 -7.21 -7.97 14.88
C VAL A 121 -8.36 -7.30 14.15
N GLU A 122 -8.10 -6.78 12.96
CA GLU A 122 -9.12 -6.22 12.07
C GLU A 122 -9.66 -7.32 11.17
N LEU A 123 -10.98 -7.35 10.96
CA LEU A 123 -11.61 -8.35 10.11
C LEU A 123 -12.90 -7.85 9.46
N THR A 124 -13.12 -8.24 8.22
CA THR A 124 -14.40 -8.05 7.52
C THR A 124 -14.94 -9.40 7.07
N LEU A 125 -16.22 -9.67 7.36
CA LEU A 125 -16.96 -10.83 6.89
C LEU A 125 -17.91 -10.38 5.78
N ASN A 126 -17.56 -10.70 4.54
CA ASN A 126 -18.33 -10.34 3.36
C ASN A 126 -19.52 -11.29 3.14
N ALA A 127 -20.50 -10.81 2.37
CA ALA A 127 -21.60 -11.66 1.91
C ALA A 127 -21.06 -12.70 0.93
N GLY A 128 -21.25 -13.99 1.20
CA GLY A 128 -20.76 -15.06 0.33
C GLY A 128 -19.51 -15.78 0.83
N SER A 129 -19.19 -15.66 2.13
CA SER A 129 -18.18 -16.46 2.82
C SER A 129 -16.72 -16.02 2.60
N ASP A 130 -16.44 -14.77 2.27
CA ASP A 130 -15.07 -14.27 2.25
C ASP A 130 -14.76 -13.54 3.57
N ILE A 131 -13.64 -13.88 4.19
CA ILE A 131 -13.08 -13.16 5.36
C ILE A 131 -11.89 -12.35 4.85
N ASN A 132 -11.85 -11.06 5.17
CA ASN A 132 -10.65 -10.23 5.09
C ASN A 132 -10.16 -9.98 6.51
N LEU A 133 -8.84 -9.91 6.72
CA LEU A 133 -8.27 -10.04 8.05
C LEU A 133 -6.85 -9.50 8.10
N ASP A 134 -6.57 -8.70 9.13
CA ASP A 134 -5.28 -8.08 9.35
C ASP A 134 -4.88 -8.03 10.82
N THR A 135 -3.58 -8.19 11.05
CA THR A 135 -2.93 -7.57 12.21
C THR A 135 -2.50 -6.17 11.82
N THR A 136 -2.61 -5.21 12.73
CA THR A 136 -2.18 -3.83 12.46
C THR A 136 -1.27 -3.31 13.56
N GLN A 137 -0.28 -2.51 13.17
CA GLN A 137 0.53 -1.71 14.09
C GLN A 137 0.48 -0.22 13.72
N ILE A 138 -0.49 0.20 12.92
CA ILE A 138 -0.69 1.61 12.54
C ILE A 138 -0.84 2.47 13.79
N ASP A 139 -1.71 2.03 14.70
CA ASP A 139 -2.01 2.74 15.94
C ASP A 139 -0.99 2.44 17.03
N GLN A 140 -0.68 1.17 17.23
CA GLN A 140 0.25 0.73 18.27
C GLN A 140 0.65 -0.74 18.10
N PHE A 141 1.69 -1.12 18.83
CA PHE A 141 2.06 -2.49 19.15
C PHE A 141 1.94 -2.69 20.67
N GLY A 142 0.96 -3.47 21.11
CA GLY A 142 0.66 -3.73 22.51
C GLY A 142 0.76 -5.20 22.90
N VAL A 143 0.03 -6.09 22.21
CA VAL A 143 0.10 -7.56 22.38
C VAL A 143 0.67 -8.11 21.08
N PRO A 144 1.76 -8.91 21.12
CA PRO A 144 2.24 -9.53 19.91
C PRO A 144 1.27 -10.62 19.47
N ILE A 145 0.58 -10.38 18.35
CA ILE A 145 -0.44 -11.26 17.78
C ILE A 145 0.10 -11.89 16.50
N THR A 146 -0.12 -13.20 16.36
CA THR A 146 -0.01 -13.93 15.11
C THR A 146 -1.39 -14.43 14.72
N VAL A 147 -1.73 -14.35 13.43
CA VAL A 147 -3.00 -14.86 12.92
C VAL A 147 -2.79 -15.79 11.74
N GLN A 148 -3.47 -16.92 11.75
CA GLN A 148 -3.50 -17.91 10.68
C GLN A 148 -4.95 -18.28 10.35
N VAL A 149 -5.21 -18.63 9.10
CA VAL A 149 -6.54 -19.11 8.65
C VAL A 149 -6.45 -20.57 8.22
N SER A 150 -7.55 -21.32 8.36
CA SER A 150 -7.68 -22.68 7.84
C SER A 150 -8.98 -22.88 7.05
N PRO A 151 -8.91 -23.47 5.82
CA PRO A 151 -7.70 -23.92 5.12
C PRO A 151 -6.69 -22.78 4.89
N ASN A 152 -5.40 -23.10 4.98
CA ASN A 152 -4.33 -22.10 4.87
C ASN A 152 -4.52 -21.28 3.60
N ASP A 153 -4.46 -19.95 3.73
CA ASP A 153 -4.34 -19.08 2.58
C ASP A 153 -2.99 -19.41 1.91
N PRO A 154 -2.97 -19.88 0.65
CA PRO A 154 -1.72 -20.17 -0.04
C PRO A 154 -0.82 -18.94 -0.19
N ASN A 155 -1.39 -17.74 -0.05
CA ASN A 155 -0.63 -16.50 -0.08
C ASN A 155 0.08 -16.20 1.26
N PHE A 156 -0.34 -16.86 2.33
CA PHE A 156 0.16 -16.65 3.68
C PHE A 156 0.23 -17.99 4.43
N PRO A 157 1.07 -18.94 3.96
CA PRO A 157 1.08 -20.31 4.48
C PRO A 157 1.50 -20.41 5.96
N ASN A 158 2.17 -19.38 6.48
CA ASN A 158 2.61 -19.25 7.87
C ASN A 158 1.75 -18.28 8.70
N GLY A 159 0.67 -17.73 8.12
CA GLY A 159 -0.10 -16.63 8.72
C GLY A 159 0.54 -15.25 8.53
N THR A 160 0.08 -14.28 9.33
CA THR A 160 0.52 -12.87 9.37
C THR A 160 0.69 -12.37 10.81
N GLY A 161 1.44 -11.28 10.98
CA GLY A 161 1.68 -10.64 12.28
C GLY A 161 3.05 -10.93 12.86
N ILE A 162 3.17 -10.93 14.18
CA ILE A 162 4.45 -11.05 14.90
C ILE A 162 4.95 -12.50 14.87
N ILE A 163 6.26 -12.71 14.79
CA ILE A 163 6.87 -14.04 14.83
C ILE A 163 6.46 -14.78 16.11
N ILE A 164 5.96 -16.01 15.96
CA ILE A 164 5.56 -16.85 17.09
C ILE A 164 6.75 -17.06 18.02
N GLY A 165 6.55 -16.76 19.30
CA GLY A 165 7.58 -16.88 20.33
C GLY A 165 8.31 -15.58 20.66
N ASP A 166 8.24 -14.56 19.79
CA ASP A 166 8.79 -13.25 20.10
C ASP A 166 7.97 -12.56 21.19
N SER A 167 8.67 -12.10 22.23
CA SER A 167 8.02 -11.41 23.34
C SER A 167 7.81 -9.94 23.03
N ARG A 168 6.80 -9.32 23.65
CA ARG A 168 6.59 -7.87 23.59
C ARG A 168 7.86 -7.10 23.95
N LYS A 169 8.57 -7.57 24.97
CA LYS A 169 9.82 -6.96 25.41
C LYS A 169 10.88 -7.02 24.30
N THR A 170 11.06 -8.18 23.66
CA THR A 170 12.00 -8.36 22.55
C THR A 170 11.72 -7.36 21.43
N VAL A 171 10.46 -7.27 20.99
CA VAL A 171 10.07 -6.36 19.91
C VAL A 171 10.31 -4.90 20.30
N ILE A 172 10.04 -4.49 21.54
CA ILE A 172 10.30 -3.12 22.00
C ILE A 172 11.81 -2.83 22.15
N ASP A 173 12.57 -3.77 22.71
CA ASP A 173 14.02 -3.64 22.89
C ASP A 173 14.74 -3.52 21.53
N ASN A 174 14.32 -4.31 20.54
CA ASN A 174 14.86 -4.28 19.18
C ASN A 174 14.55 -2.96 18.48
N PHE A 175 13.33 -2.43 18.63
CA PHE A 175 13.00 -1.09 18.15
C PHE A 175 13.86 0.00 18.80
N ASN A 176 14.00 -0.03 20.13
CA ASN A 176 14.89 0.89 20.84
C ASN A 176 16.36 0.76 20.38
N THR A 177 16.81 -0.46 20.08
CA THR A 177 18.14 -0.71 19.52
C THR A 177 18.29 -0.06 18.15
N LEU A 178 17.28 -0.15 17.29
CA LEU A 178 17.26 0.54 16.00
C LEU A 178 17.35 2.06 16.20
N CYS A 179 16.47 2.63 17.03
CA CYS A 179 16.44 4.06 17.34
C CYS A 179 17.71 4.59 18.05
N SER A 180 18.59 3.73 18.56
CA SER A 180 19.88 4.18 19.13
C SER A 180 20.92 4.59 18.09
N LYS A 181 20.68 4.32 16.80
CA LYS A 181 21.58 4.71 15.70
C LYS A 181 21.21 6.10 15.16
N LEU A 182 22.21 6.80 14.61
CA LEU A 182 22.16 8.24 14.34
C LEU A 182 21.01 8.64 13.41
N GLY A 183 20.67 7.85 12.39
CA GLY A 183 19.57 8.15 11.46
C GLY A 183 18.18 7.66 11.88
N PHE A 184 18.03 6.96 13.01
CA PHE A 184 16.72 6.45 13.46
C PHE A 184 16.23 7.08 14.77
N ALA A 185 17.02 7.99 15.36
CA ALA A 185 16.82 8.52 16.70
C ALA A 185 15.50 9.27 16.88
N ASP A 186 15.00 9.90 15.81
CA ASP A 186 13.78 10.72 15.84
C ASP A 186 12.53 9.91 16.15
N TYR A 187 12.58 8.59 16.00
CA TYR A 187 11.48 7.67 16.27
C TYR A 187 11.51 7.08 17.67
N ALA A 188 12.53 7.37 18.49
CA ALA A 188 12.61 6.90 19.87
C ALA A 188 11.35 7.23 20.71
N PRO A 189 10.67 8.38 20.55
CA PRO A 189 9.41 8.66 21.27
C PRO A 189 8.26 7.69 20.98
N CYS A 190 8.31 6.91 19.90
CA CYS A 190 7.33 5.85 19.63
C CYS A 190 7.41 4.73 20.68
N ALA A 191 8.58 4.49 21.29
CA ALA A 191 8.68 3.56 22.41
C ALA A 191 8.30 4.28 23.72
N THR A 192 7.13 3.98 24.27
CA THR A 192 6.71 4.59 25.53
C THR A 192 7.48 3.96 26.69
N THR A 193 8.28 4.78 27.38
CA THR A 193 8.95 4.38 28.63
C THR A 193 8.25 4.96 29.88
N SER A 194 7.33 5.91 29.69
CA SER A 194 6.68 6.67 30.76
C SER A 194 5.38 6.05 31.28
N GLN A 195 4.82 5.06 30.59
CA GLN A 195 3.62 4.34 31.03
C GLN A 195 4.00 3.11 31.86
N SER A 196 3.11 2.70 32.78
CA SER A 196 3.25 1.44 33.54
C SER A 196 3.34 0.20 32.67
N ILE A 197 2.99 0.32 31.37
CA ILE A 197 2.95 -0.75 30.38
C ILE A 197 3.69 -0.29 29.13
N PRO A 198 4.89 -0.82 28.86
CA PRO A 198 5.62 -0.53 27.63
C PRO A 198 4.85 -1.01 26.39
N ARG A 199 4.78 -0.15 25.37
CA ARG A 199 4.22 -0.40 24.03
C ARG A 199 5.00 0.43 22.99
N LEU A 200 4.80 0.13 21.71
CA LEU A 200 5.20 1.06 20.65
C LEU A 200 3.98 1.79 20.14
N LEU A 201 3.93 3.11 20.27
CA LEU A 201 2.89 3.94 19.67
C LEU A 201 3.21 4.19 18.20
N GLY A 202 2.18 4.11 17.36
CA GLY A 202 2.26 4.64 16.00
C GLY A 202 2.70 6.11 16.03
N PRO A 203 3.50 6.58 15.06
CA PRO A 203 4.03 7.93 15.08
C PRO A 203 2.97 9.02 15.19
N GLN A 204 1.79 8.81 14.59
CA GLN A 204 0.68 9.75 14.74
C GLN A 204 0.23 9.87 16.19
N HIS A 205 0.04 8.79 16.94
CA HIS A 205 -0.38 8.90 18.35
C HIS A 205 0.65 9.61 19.23
N VAL A 206 1.94 9.48 18.90
CA VAL A 206 3.01 10.26 19.54
C VAL A 206 2.84 11.74 19.23
N ILE A 207 2.66 12.09 17.97
CA ILE A 207 2.46 13.48 17.51
C ILE A 207 1.19 14.07 18.15
N ASP A 208 0.09 13.32 18.18
CA ASP A 208 -1.19 13.73 18.76
C ASP A 208 -1.06 14.02 20.26
N SER A 209 -0.32 13.18 20.98
CA SER A 209 -0.06 13.37 22.41
C SER A 209 0.76 14.63 22.72
N GLN A 210 1.49 15.15 21.72
CA GLN A 210 2.29 16.37 21.82
C GLN A 210 1.49 17.61 21.44
N THR A 211 0.38 17.45 20.71
CA THR A 211 -0.53 18.55 20.39
C THR A 211 -1.58 18.71 21.50
N THR A 212 -1.40 19.71 22.36
CA THR A 212 -2.46 20.13 23.28
C THR A 212 -3.34 21.17 22.62
N GLN A 213 -4.63 20.86 22.45
CA GLN A 213 -5.62 21.78 21.88
C GLN A 213 -6.58 22.30 22.94
N THR A 214 -6.93 23.57 22.85
CA THR A 214 -7.98 24.22 23.63
C THR A 214 -8.93 24.91 22.66
N GLN A 215 -10.18 24.45 22.57
CA GLN A 215 -11.21 25.11 21.76
C GLN A 215 -12.08 26.01 22.64
N LEU A 216 -12.23 27.27 22.25
CA LEU A 216 -13.03 28.26 22.96
C LEU A 216 -14.04 28.92 22.00
N THR A 217 -15.20 29.34 22.53
CA THR A 217 -16.24 30.04 21.73
C THR A 217 -16.41 31.48 22.21
N GLY A 218 -16.39 32.44 21.28
CA GLY A 218 -16.35 33.87 21.60
C GLY A 218 -16.56 34.79 20.40
N ASP A 219 -16.49 36.08 20.64
CA ASP A 219 -16.53 37.12 19.63
C ASP A 219 -15.10 37.53 19.26
N LEU A 220 -14.78 37.54 17.96
CA LEU A 220 -13.48 37.97 17.44
C LEU A 220 -13.62 39.37 16.83
N ALA A 221 -12.96 40.38 17.41
CA ALA A 221 -12.85 41.71 16.85
C ALA A 221 -11.47 41.93 16.22
N ILE A 222 -11.40 42.38 14.97
CA ILE A 222 -10.12 42.54 14.27
C ILE A 222 -9.77 44.02 14.16
N THR A 223 -8.57 44.38 14.63
CA THR A 223 -8.01 45.73 14.53
C THR A 223 -6.73 45.72 13.71
N THR A 224 -6.50 46.80 12.96
CA THR A 224 -5.38 46.90 12.01
C THR A 224 -4.42 48.00 12.44
N SER A 225 -3.13 47.67 12.56
CA SER A 225 -2.06 48.66 12.77
C SER A 225 -0.90 48.39 11.80
N GLY A 226 -0.82 49.15 10.71
CA GLY A 226 0.17 48.93 9.66
C GLY A 226 -0.06 47.62 8.89
N ASN A 227 0.95 46.74 8.87
CA ASN A 227 0.88 45.41 8.25
C ASN A 227 0.54 44.27 9.24
N THR A 228 0.38 44.61 10.52
CA THR A 228 0.05 43.65 11.58
C THR A 228 -1.43 43.77 11.92
N TYR A 229 -2.12 42.64 11.93
CA TYR A 229 -3.53 42.56 12.32
C TYR A 229 -3.59 41.88 13.68
N THR A 230 -4.40 42.46 14.55
CA THR A 230 -4.59 42.00 15.91
C THR A 230 -6.06 41.66 16.10
N GLY A 231 -6.34 40.36 16.25
CA GLY A 231 -7.64 39.83 16.63
C GLY A 231 -7.76 39.82 18.16
N THR A 232 -8.78 40.48 18.69
CA THR A 232 -9.17 40.39 20.09
C THR A 232 -10.34 39.42 20.18
N PHE A 233 -10.07 38.23 20.70
CA PHE A 233 -11.09 37.20 20.93
C PHE A 233 -11.61 37.28 22.36
N THR A 234 -12.89 37.57 22.53
CA THR A 234 -13.57 37.70 23.82
C THR A 234 -14.53 36.53 24.00
N MET A 235 -14.34 35.71 25.02
CA MET A 235 -15.14 34.49 25.18
C MET A 235 -16.59 34.78 25.60
N SER A 236 -17.50 33.93 25.15
CA SER A 236 -18.94 34.05 25.40
C SER A 236 -19.32 33.71 26.86
N THR A 237 -18.59 32.77 27.46
CA THR A 237 -18.80 32.26 28.82
C THR A 237 -17.51 31.60 29.34
N GLY A 238 -17.02 31.96 30.53
CA GLY A 238 -15.83 31.35 31.16
C GLY A 238 -14.50 32.08 30.91
N GLY A 239 -13.49 31.73 31.72
CA GLY A 239 -12.11 32.26 31.58
C GLY A 239 -11.30 31.54 30.50
N THR A 240 -10.10 32.03 30.18
CA THR A 240 -9.29 31.61 29.01
C THR A 240 -8.80 30.16 29.01
N GLY A 241 -9.15 29.38 30.03
CA GLY A 241 -8.70 28.00 30.18
C GLY A 241 -7.18 27.91 30.22
N SER A 242 -6.64 26.90 29.54
CA SER A 242 -5.21 26.58 29.43
C SER A 242 -4.48 27.33 28.30
N VAL A 243 -5.10 28.35 27.68
CA VAL A 243 -4.46 29.08 26.58
C VAL A 243 -3.23 29.86 27.06
N LYS A 244 -2.13 29.80 26.30
CA LYS A 244 -0.85 30.46 26.61
C LYS A 244 -0.39 31.35 25.47
N VAL A 245 0.38 32.38 25.82
CA VAL A 245 1.13 33.19 24.85
C VAL A 245 2.07 32.30 24.03
N GLY A 246 2.13 32.52 22.72
CA GLY A 246 2.90 31.75 21.76
C GLY A 246 2.15 30.58 21.12
N GLN A 247 0.98 30.18 21.65
CA GLN A 247 0.16 29.15 21.00
C GLN A 247 -0.32 29.62 19.63
N PHE A 248 -0.40 28.69 18.69
CA PHE A 248 -1.05 28.92 17.41
C PHE A 248 -2.56 28.98 17.59
N SER A 249 -3.24 29.71 16.70
CA SER A 249 -4.69 29.87 16.69
C SER A 249 -5.24 29.56 15.31
N SER A 250 -6.34 28.83 15.26
CA SER A 250 -7.07 28.51 14.02
C SER A 250 -8.57 28.61 14.24
N GLY A 251 -9.29 29.13 13.24
CA GLY A 251 -10.73 29.32 13.31
C GLY A 251 -11.22 30.40 12.35
N PRO A 252 -12.55 30.64 12.27
CA PRO A 252 -13.10 31.62 11.36
C PRO A 252 -12.52 33.02 11.57
N GLY A 253 -12.01 33.63 10.49
CA GLY A 253 -11.39 34.95 10.54
C GLY A 253 -9.98 34.98 11.11
N ILE A 254 -9.44 33.86 11.61
CA ILE A 254 -8.05 33.74 12.07
C ILE A 254 -7.17 33.27 10.90
N PRO A 255 -6.08 33.97 10.57
CA PRO A 255 -5.18 33.52 9.52
C PRO A 255 -4.40 32.28 9.93
N ALA A 256 -3.98 31.50 8.94
CA ALA A 256 -3.01 30.45 9.17
C ALA A 256 -1.71 31.04 9.76
N GLY A 257 -1.14 30.35 10.75
CA GLY A 257 0.05 30.80 11.47
C GLY A 257 -0.18 31.94 12.48
N ALA A 258 -1.44 32.33 12.76
CA ALA A 258 -1.73 33.29 13.82
C ALA A 258 -1.28 32.76 15.18
N THR A 259 -0.75 33.64 16.03
CA THR A 259 -0.28 33.27 17.37
C THR A 259 -0.88 34.14 18.47
N VAL A 260 -1.07 33.55 19.64
CA VAL A 260 -1.52 34.23 20.85
C VAL A 260 -0.41 35.16 21.35
N GLN A 261 -0.69 36.45 21.42
CA GLN A 261 0.21 37.49 21.91
C GLN A 261 -0.02 37.81 23.39
N SER A 262 -1.28 37.80 23.83
CA SER A 262 -1.62 38.01 25.23
C SER A 262 -2.86 37.21 25.62
N VAL A 263 -2.93 36.85 26.91
CA VAL A 263 -4.06 36.14 27.51
C VAL A 263 -4.44 36.90 28.78
N ASP A 264 -5.63 37.52 28.76
CA ASP A 264 -6.25 38.17 29.91
C ASP A 264 -7.46 37.33 30.37
N THR A 265 -8.05 37.64 31.53
CA THR A 265 -9.10 36.80 32.15
C THR A 265 -10.21 36.34 31.19
N ASN A 266 -10.69 37.21 30.31
CA ASN A 266 -11.77 36.92 29.36
C ASN A 266 -11.41 37.18 27.89
N THR A 267 -10.15 37.52 27.61
CA THR A 267 -9.75 38.05 26.31
C THR A 267 -8.43 37.44 25.88
N ILE A 268 -8.36 37.02 24.63
CA ILE A 268 -7.15 36.50 23.99
C ILE A 268 -6.80 37.42 22.84
N THR A 269 -5.59 37.97 22.85
CA THR A 269 -5.07 38.76 21.74
C THR A 269 -4.30 37.85 20.82
N ILE A 270 -4.69 37.79 19.55
CA ILE A 270 -4.09 36.97 18.50
C ILE A 270 -3.49 37.90 17.47
N SER A 271 -2.29 37.62 16.97
CA SER A 271 -1.68 38.38 15.88
C SER A 271 -1.38 37.53 14.66
N GLY A 272 -1.46 38.15 13.49
CA GLY A 272 -1.06 37.58 12.21
C GLY A 272 -0.84 38.68 11.14
N THR A 273 -0.52 38.27 9.92
CA THR A 273 -0.23 39.18 8.79
C THR A 273 -1.49 39.63 8.06
N LYS A 274 -1.41 40.83 7.44
CA LYS A 274 -2.50 41.58 6.82
C LYS A 274 -3.32 40.89 5.73
N SER A 275 -2.70 40.08 4.89
CA SER A 275 -3.37 39.43 3.75
C SER A 275 -4.33 38.31 4.17
N SER A 276 -4.36 37.96 5.46
CA SER A 276 -4.76 36.62 5.88
C SER A 276 -5.93 36.62 6.88
N PHE A 277 -6.22 37.74 7.57
CA PHE A 277 -7.45 37.89 8.35
C PHE A 277 -8.63 38.15 7.39
N GLY A 278 -9.78 37.54 7.66
CA GLY A 278 -10.97 37.76 6.83
C GLY A 278 -11.39 39.24 6.78
N THR A 279 -12.12 39.61 5.73
CA THR A 279 -12.50 41.02 5.46
C THR A 279 -13.52 41.58 6.46
N ASN A 280 -14.13 40.72 7.28
CA ASN A 280 -15.07 41.13 8.31
C ASN A 280 -14.32 41.69 9.52
N SER A 281 -14.66 42.91 9.94
CA SER A 281 -14.09 43.54 11.14
C SER A 281 -14.48 42.84 12.46
N SER A 282 -15.48 41.96 12.43
CA SER A 282 -15.97 41.24 13.60
C SER A 282 -16.64 39.92 13.23
N TYR A 283 -16.38 38.88 14.03
CA TYR A 283 -17.09 37.61 13.99
C TYR A 283 -17.74 37.36 15.36
N GLN A 284 -18.98 36.86 15.37
CA GLN A 284 -19.72 36.59 16.60
C GLN A 284 -19.83 35.10 16.86
N LYS A 285 -19.66 34.69 18.12
CA LYS A 285 -19.79 33.29 18.57
C LYS A 285 -19.00 32.28 17.71
N VAL A 286 -17.79 32.64 17.31
CA VAL A 286 -16.89 31.75 16.59
C VAL A 286 -16.16 30.84 17.56
N ALA A 287 -15.96 29.59 17.14
CA ALA A 287 -15.05 28.68 17.80
C ALA A 287 -13.62 28.92 17.27
N ILE A 288 -12.69 29.21 18.16
CA ILE A 288 -11.26 29.28 17.86
C ILE A 288 -10.55 28.17 18.62
N VAL A 289 -9.69 27.45 17.92
CA VAL A 289 -8.82 26.41 18.47
C VAL A 289 -7.44 27.01 18.71
N PHE A 290 -6.93 26.85 19.92
CA PHE A 290 -5.60 27.26 20.35
C PHE A 290 -4.76 26.02 20.59
N TYR A 291 -3.53 25.97 20.04
CA TYR A 291 -2.72 24.77 20.10
C TYR A 291 -1.22 25.07 20.16
N GLU A 292 -0.47 24.16 20.79
CA GLU A 292 0.99 24.14 20.69
C GLU A 292 1.36 23.35 19.42
N ARG A 293 2.29 23.90 18.63
CA ARG A 293 2.84 23.19 17.46
C ARG A 293 3.78 22.10 17.98
N SER A 294 3.59 20.87 17.53
CA SER A 294 4.49 19.77 17.89
C SER A 294 5.79 19.94 17.12
N GLU A 295 6.83 20.58 17.67
CA GLU A 295 8.12 20.74 16.96
C GLU A 295 9.08 19.55 17.21
N THR A 296 8.53 18.33 17.37
CA THR A 296 9.37 17.17 17.66
C THR A 296 10.09 16.71 16.41
N THR A 297 11.28 16.15 16.60
CA THR A 297 12.11 15.67 15.48
C THR A 297 11.38 14.59 14.66
N LEU A 298 10.54 13.76 15.31
CA LEU A 298 9.62 12.83 14.65
C LEU A 298 8.70 13.52 13.63
N SER A 299 7.96 14.55 14.06
CA SER A 299 7.02 15.27 13.19
C SER A 299 7.75 16.00 12.06
N THR A 300 8.93 16.54 12.34
CA THR A 300 9.78 17.25 11.35
C THR A 300 10.30 16.31 10.27
N SER A 301 10.80 15.12 10.64
CA SER A 301 11.25 14.09 9.70
C SER A 301 10.12 13.70 8.74
N MET A 302 8.94 13.38 9.28
CA MET A 302 7.79 12.94 8.48
C MET A 302 7.23 14.04 7.58
N ASP A 303 7.08 15.27 8.10
CA ASP A 303 6.65 16.42 7.29
C ASP A 303 7.63 16.70 6.13
N THR A 304 8.93 16.46 6.34
CA THR A 304 9.98 16.62 5.33
C THR A 304 9.91 15.54 4.25
N ALA A 305 9.60 14.29 4.62
CA ALA A 305 9.34 13.21 3.65
C ALA A 305 8.18 13.57 2.71
N ILE A 306 7.07 14.07 3.27
CA ILE A 306 5.88 14.50 2.52
C ILE A 306 6.21 15.69 1.62
N TYR A 307 6.91 16.69 2.14
CA TYR A 307 7.37 17.85 1.36
C TYR A 307 8.20 17.43 0.15
N ASN A 308 9.24 16.62 0.36
CA ASN A 308 10.14 16.17 -0.71
C ASN A 308 9.42 15.35 -1.78
N PHE A 309 8.46 14.52 -1.36
CA PHE A 309 7.63 13.77 -2.29
C PHE A 309 6.83 14.69 -3.23
N PHE A 310 6.12 15.68 -2.69
CA PHE A 310 5.37 16.64 -3.50
C PHE A 310 6.27 17.53 -4.35
N LYS A 311 7.38 18.00 -3.76
CA LYS A 311 8.35 18.86 -4.45
C LYS A 311 8.92 18.19 -5.70
N HIS A 312 9.23 16.90 -5.62
CA HIS A 312 9.71 16.14 -6.77
C HIS A 312 8.70 16.14 -7.94
N TYR A 313 7.41 15.99 -7.64
CA TYR A 313 6.36 15.92 -8.66
C TYR A 313 5.84 17.29 -9.14
N GLU A 314 6.45 18.41 -8.74
CA GLU A 314 6.27 19.69 -9.44
C GLU A 314 6.86 19.65 -10.85
N GLN A 315 7.94 18.88 -11.03
CA GLN A 315 8.70 18.81 -12.28
C GLN A 315 8.54 17.45 -12.99
N ASN A 316 8.11 16.42 -12.28
CA ASN A 316 7.99 15.04 -12.76
C ASN A 316 6.53 14.59 -12.83
N THR A 317 6.24 13.51 -13.55
CA THR A 317 4.88 12.95 -13.64
C THR A 317 4.83 11.60 -12.95
N LEU A 318 3.93 11.44 -11.97
CA LEU A 318 3.66 10.14 -11.39
C LEU A 318 2.52 9.48 -12.16
N TYR A 319 2.71 8.25 -12.63
CA TYR A 319 1.61 7.48 -13.21
C TYR A 319 1.13 6.43 -12.23
N LEU A 320 -0.17 6.43 -11.98
CA LEU A 320 -0.85 5.48 -11.13
C LEU A 320 -1.97 4.81 -11.91
N VAL A 321 -2.40 3.64 -11.42
CA VAL A 321 -3.60 2.97 -11.93
C VAL A 321 -4.63 2.99 -10.82
N ALA A 322 -5.82 3.48 -11.12
CA ALA A 322 -6.92 3.45 -10.18
C ALA A 322 -8.14 2.77 -10.83
N ASN A 323 -8.90 2.07 -10.00
CA ASN A 323 -10.10 1.35 -10.42
C ASN A 323 -11.33 2.03 -9.81
N GLY A 324 -12.14 2.65 -10.66
CA GLY A 324 -13.42 3.25 -10.26
C GLY A 324 -14.58 2.26 -10.37
N THR A 325 -15.58 2.43 -9.51
CA THR A 325 -16.87 1.74 -9.59
C THR A 325 -17.57 1.97 -10.95
N ASN A 326 -17.48 3.18 -11.49
CA ASN A 326 -18.10 3.60 -12.75
C ASN A 326 -17.08 3.75 -13.89
N SER A 327 -15.84 4.13 -13.56
CA SER A 327 -14.78 4.38 -14.55
C SER A 327 -14.07 3.09 -14.99
N GLY A 328 -14.14 2.03 -14.18
CA GLY A 328 -13.27 0.87 -14.31
C GLY A 328 -11.80 1.23 -14.10
N THR A 329 -10.90 0.35 -14.54
CA THR A 329 -9.46 0.55 -14.40
C THR A 329 -8.93 1.52 -15.45
N GLU A 330 -8.25 2.59 -15.02
CA GLU A 330 -7.67 3.62 -15.88
C GLU A 330 -6.26 4.04 -15.39
N ILE A 331 -5.42 4.50 -16.33
CA ILE A 331 -4.13 5.13 -16.04
C ILE A 331 -4.33 6.62 -15.78
N TYR A 332 -3.83 7.09 -14.64
CA TYR A 332 -3.85 8.49 -14.21
C TYR A 332 -2.46 9.09 -14.25
N ALA A 333 -2.34 10.30 -14.79
CA ALA A 333 -1.14 11.10 -14.78
C ALA A 333 -1.24 12.17 -13.69
N GLY A 334 -0.39 12.07 -12.67
CA GLY A 334 -0.30 12.98 -11.55
C GLY A 334 0.79 14.03 -11.74
N LYS A 335 0.49 15.29 -11.43
CA LYS A 335 1.48 16.36 -11.22
C LYS A 335 1.11 17.26 -10.05
N VAL A 336 2.12 17.80 -9.36
CA VAL A 336 1.88 18.80 -8.33
C VAL A 336 1.66 20.18 -8.98
N LYS A 337 0.59 20.84 -8.56
CA LYS A 337 0.28 22.24 -8.87
C LYS A 337 0.27 23.05 -7.58
N THR A 338 0.89 24.22 -7.57
CA THR A 338 0.97 25.11 -6.40
C THR A 338 0.01 26.30 -6.45
N ASP A 339 -0.78 26.41 -7.51
CA ASP A 339 -1.70 27.51 -7.77
C ASP A 339 -3.12 27.03 -8.09
N PHE A 340 -3.50 25.84 -7.62
CA PHE A 340 -4.85 25.30 -7.80
C PHE A 340 -5.87 26.19 -7.11
N ILE A 341 -6.87 26.63 -7.85
CA ILE A 341 -8.00 27.41 -7.32
C ILE A 341 -9.22 26.49 -7.32
N LEU A 342 -10.00 26.52 -6.22
CA LEU A 342 -11.20 25.70 -6.10
C LEU A 342 -12.18 25.96 -7.27
N PRO A 343 -12.96 24.95 -7.69
CA PRO A 343 -14.01 25.13 -8.68
C PRO A 343 -14.98 26.28 -8.32
N SER A 344 -15.53 26.94 -9.34
CA SER A 344 -16.47 28.05 -9.15
C SER A 344 -17.65 27.66 -8.25
N GLY A 345 -18.00 28.53 -7.30
CA GLY A 345 -19.04 28.26 -6.30
C GLY A 345 -18.51 27.65 -4.99
N LEU A 346 -17.26 27.23 -4.96
CA LEU A 346 -16.55 26.81 -3.75
C LEU A 346 -15.63 27.93 -3.26
N THR A 347 -15.43 27.99 -1.94
CA THR A 347 -14.56 28.98 -1.29
C THR A 347 -13.72 28.32 -0.21
N ASP A 348 -12.70 29.04 0.27
CA ASP A 348 -12.06 28.72 1.52
C ASP A 348 -12.99 28.99 2.72
N ILE A 349 -12.55 28.63 3.94
CA ILE A 349 -13.28 28.85 5.20
C ILE A 349 -13.56 30.33 5.51
N ASN A 350 -12.84 31.24 4.86
CA ASN A 350 -13.01 32.68 5.00
C ASN A 350 -13.94 33.28 3.91
N GLY A 351 -14.42 32.46 2.98
CA GLY A 351 -15.29 32.88 1.89
C GLY A 351 -14.54 33.41 0.65
N ASN A 352 -13.23 33.24 0.57
CA ASN A 352 -12.45 33.65 -0.60
C ASN A 352 -12.52 32.58 -1.68
N SER A 353 -12.76 33.00 -2.93
CA SER A 353 -12.85 32.11 -4.10
C SER A 353 -11.56 32.03 -4.91
N ASP A 354 -10.55 32.83 -4.59
CA ASP A 354 -9.27 32.94 -5.29
C ASP A 354 -8.10 32.38 -4.49
N THR A 355 -8.39 31.72 -3.37
CA THR A 355 -7.40 31.01 -2.55
C THR A 355 -6.70 29.94 -3.38
N LYS A 356 -5.37 29.99 -3.37
CA LYS A 356 -4.51 29.07 -4.10
C LYS A 356 -4.05 27.95 -3.18
N TYR A 357 -4.18 26.74 -3.68
CA TYR A 357 -3.83 25.51 -3.00
C TYR A 357 -2.73 24.78 -3.76
N THR A 358 -2.03 23.95 -3.02
CA THR A 358 -1.12 22.97 -3.57
C THR A 358 -1.81 21.62 -3.57
N VAL A 359 -1.87 20.99 -4.73
CA VAL A 359 -2.52 19.71 -4.93
C VAL A 359 -1.63 18.82 -5.78
N PHE A 360 -1.64 17.53 -5.49
CA PHE A 360 -1.27 16.51 -6.46
C PHE A 360 -2.50 16.25 -7.33
N GLU A 361 -2.51 16.83 -8.53
CA GLU A 361 -3.62 16.69 -9.47
C GLU A 361 -3.39 15.48 -10.38
N PHE A 362 -4.30 14.52 -10.32
CA PHE A 362 -4.33 13.36 -11.19
C PHE A 362 -5.35 13.55 -12.29
N THR A 363 -4.92 13.46 -13.55
CA THR A 363 -5.80 13.49 -14.72
C THR A 363 -5.84 12.12 -15.37
N GLY A 364 -7.04 11.59 -15.58
CA GLY A 364 -7.24 10.36 -16.35
C GLY A 364 -6.75 10.52 -17.77
N THR A 365 -5.92 9.59 -18.23
CA THR A 365 -5.33 9.65 -19.57
C THR A 365 -6.36 9.32 -20.66
N GLY A 366 -7.50 8.74 -20.30
CA GLY A 366 -8.48 8.16 -21.21
C GLY A 366 -8.04 6.80 -21.77
N TYR A 367 -7.06 6.14 -21.16
CA TYR A 367 -6.53 4.86 -21.60
C TYR A 367 -6.33 3.87 -20.46
N LYS A 368 -6.44 2.58 -20.82
CA LYS A 368 -6.07 1.46 -19.98
C LYS A 368 -5.32 0.41 -20.80
N TYR A 369 -4.49 -0.39 -20.15
CA TYR A 369 -4.02 -1.63 -20.77
C TYR A 369 -5.09 -2.70 -20.60
N ASP A 370 -5.49 -3.33 -21.70
CA ASP A 370 -6.42 -4.44 -21.64
C ASP A 370 -5.73 -5.65 -21.04
N SER A 371 -6.28 -6.11 -19.90
CA SER A 371 -5.77 -7.24 -19.16
C SER A 371 -5.90 -8.59 -19.89
N ALA A 372 -6.29 -8.65 -21.15
CA ALA A 372 -6.28 -9.87 -21.98
C ALA A 372 -5.28 -9.80 -23.14
N THR A 373 -5.01 -8.61 -23.68
CA THR A 373 -4.21 -8.45 -24.92
C THR A 373 -2.96 -7.59 -24.76
N ASN A 374 -2.74 -6.96 -23.60
CA ASN A 374 -1.66 -5.97 -23.37
C ASN A 374 -1.70 -4.79 -24.37
N GLU A 375 -2.85 -4.59 -25.01
CA GLU A 375 -3.08 -3.47 -25.91
C GLU A 375 -3.53 -2.28 -25.08
N LEU A 376 -2.96 -1.12 -25.38
CA LEU A 376 -3.48 0.14 -24.89
C LEU A 376 -4.85 0.39 -25.55
N LYS A 377 -5.92 0.44 -24.75
CA LYS A 377 -7.28 0.69 -25.20
C LYS A 377 -7.75 2.06 -24.74
N LYS A 378 -8.37 2.77 -25.67
CA LYS A 378 -9.04 4.04 -25.40
C LYS A 378 -10.34 3.79 -24.65
N LEU A 379 -10.53 4.51 -23.56
CA LEU A 379 -11.77 4.54 -22.79
C LEU A 379 -12.78 5.50 -23.42
N ALA A 380 -14.05 5.30 -23.09
CA ALA A 380 -15.07 6.27 -23.44
C ALA A 380 -14.77 7.60 -22.72
N PRO A 381 -14.99 8.75 -23.37
CA PRO A 381 -14.85 10.03 -22.68
C PRO A 381 -15.84 10.13 -21.52
N PRO A 382 -15.52 10.90 -20.46
CA PRO A 382 -16.47 11.20 -19.39
C PRO A 382 -17.78 11.77 -19.93
N ALA A 383 -18.88 11.57 -19.20
CA ALA A 383 -20.17 12.17 -19.57
C ALA A 383 -20.10 13.70 -19.52
N ASN A 384 -20.98 14.39 -20.25
CA ASN A 384 -20.95 15.84 -20.34
C ASN A 384 -21.13 16.49 -18.95
N GLY A 385 -20.17 17.33 -18.53
CA GLY A 385 -20.15 17.98 -17.21
C GLY A 385 -19.35 17.23 -16.13
N GLN A 386 -18.92 15.99 -16.39
CA GLN A 386 -18.04 15.24 -15.50
C GLN A 386 -16.56 15.56 -15.79
N THR A 387 -15.75 15.55 -14.73
CA THR A 387 -14.29 15.60 -14.83
C THR A 387 -13.69 14.24 -14.50
N ASN A 388 -12.56 13.92 -15.14
CA ASN A 388 -11.71 12.80 -14.75
C ASN A 388 -10.40 13.33 -14.16
N VAL A 389 -10.52 14.38 -13.35
CA VAL A 389 -9.42 15.08 -12.69
C VAL A 389 -9.68 15.08 -11.20
N TYR A 390 -8.74 14.51 -10.45
CA TYR A 390 -8.82 14.32 -9.00
C TYR A 390 -7.71 15.12 -8.31
N GLN A 391 -8.00 15.67 -7.12
CA GLN A 391 -7.02 16.47 -6.38
C GLN A 391 -6.78 15.85 -5.01
N VAL A 392 -5.55 15.39 -4.77
CA VAL A 392 -5.06 15.08 -3.44
C VAL A 392 -4.37 16.33 -2.92
N PHE A 393 -4.92 17.00 -1.91
CA PHE A 393 -4.29 18.24 -1.44
C PHE A 393 -2.94 17.95 -0.76
N TYR A 394 -2.03 18.91 -0.84
CA TYR A 394 -0.88 18.92 0.05
C TYR A 394 -1.40 19.23 1.48
N PRO A 395 -1.02 18.47 2.52
CA PRO A 395 -1.55 18.68 3.87
C PRO A 395 -1.05 20.01 4.48
N TYR A 396 -1.95 20.79 5.12
CA TYR A 396 -1.85 22.26 5.09
C TYR A 396 -2.22 23.10 6.33
N PHE A 397 -1.87 22.75 7.58
CA PHE A 397 -2.22 23.63 8.72
C PHE A 397 -1.09 24.00 9.70
N SER A 398 -0.02 23.22 9.74
CA SER A 398 1.24 23.57 10.40
C SER A 398 2.28 22.54 10.01
N THR A 399 3.16 22.84 9.05
CA THR A 399 4.27 21.92 8.75
C THR A 399 5.43 22.22 9.67
N ASN A 400 5.95 21.25 10.40
CA ASN A 400 7.18 21.34 11.19
C ASN A 400 8.44 21.21 10.34
N CYS A 401 8.29 21.10 9.01
CA CYS A 401 9.40 20.91 8.10
C CYS A 401 10.50 21.96 8.35
N SER A 402 11.70 21.45 8.67
CA SER A 402 12.89 22.26 8.94
C SER A 402 13.34 23.04 7.71
N GLU A 403 13.07 22.49 6.52
CA GLU A 403 13.29 23.16 5.24
C GLU A 403 12.27 24.30 4.99
N SER A 404 11.20 24.41 5.80
CA SER A 404 10.18 25.43 5.61
C SER A 404 9.30 25.75 6.83
N PRO A 405 9.84 26.51 7.80
CA PRO A 405 9.08 26.82 9.00
C PRO A 405 7.94 27.84 8.78
N ASN A 406 7.89 28.60 7.66
CA ASN A 406 6.95 29.72 7.44
C ASN A 406 6.50 30.01 5.98
N SER A 407 6.92 29.21 4.98
CA SER A 407 6.54 29.26 3.55
C SER A 407 7.60 28.47 2.78
N ASN A 408 7.24 27.51 1.93
CA ASN A 408 8.18 26.86 0.99
C ASN A 408 7.74 27.10 -0.45
N ASP A 409 8.50 26.56 -1.39
CA ASP A 409 8.14 26.55 -2.81
C ASP A 409 6.78 25.93 -3.08
N LEU A 410 6.34 24.94 -2.30
CA LEU A 410 4.99 24.38 -2.39
C LEU A 410 3.95 25.32 -1.79
N THR A 411 4.31 26.21 -0.87
CA THR A 411 3.40 27.10 -0.14
C THR A 411 3.95 28.54 -0.08
N PRO A 412 4.26 29.19 -1.22
CA PRO A 412 5.10 30.38 -1.23
C PRO A 412 4.46 31.60 -0.55
N GLN A 413 3.15 31.55 -0.32
CA GLN A 413 2.36 32.59 0.35
C GLN A 413 2.03 32.23 1.81
N GLY A 414 2.62 31.15 2.33
CA GLY A 414 2.23 30.50 3.57
C GLY A 414 1.07 29.51 3.37
N PRO A 415 0.71 28.75 4.42
CA PRO A 415 -0.44 27.86 4.38
C PRO A 415 -1.75 28.61 4.06
N PRO A 416 -2.50 28.24 2.99
CA PRO A 416 -3.78 28.84 2.68
C PRO A 416 -4.83 28.38 3.70
N PRO A 417 -5.90 29.16 3.89
CA PRO A 417 -7.04 28.72 4.68
C PRO A 417 -7.68 27.44 4.09
N PRO A 418 -8.21 26.54 4.94
CA PRO A 418 -8.84 25.30 4.48
C PRO A 418 -10.00 25.57 3.49
N PRO A 419 -10.28 24.68 2.53
CA PRO A 419 -11.57 24.68 1.83
C PRO A 419 -12.75 24.68 2.81
N ALA A 420 -13.82 25.40 2.47
CA ALA A 420 -14.98 25.56 3.36
C ALA A 420 -15.66 24.24 3.74
N TRP A 421 -15.54 23.20 2.90
CA TRP A 421 -16.12 21.88 3.17
C TRP A 421 -15.36 21.07 4.23
N TRP A 422 -14.20 21.54 4.71
CA TRP A 422 -13.40 20.86 5.75
C TRP A 422 -13.77 21.23 7.20
N ASN A 423 -14.68 22.19 7.44
CA ASN A 423 -14.91 22.73 8.78
C ASN A 423 -15.87 21.90 9.68
N ALA A 424 -15.44 21.57 10.90
CA ALA A 424 -16.26 20.98 11.95
C ALA A 424 -17.25 22.01 12.54
N GLY A 425 -18.56 21.71 12.48
CA GLY A 425 -19.62 22.52 13.10
C GLY A 425 -20.40 23.46 12.16
N TRP A 426 -19.98 23.64 10.91
CA TRP A 426 -20.79 24.35 9.91
C TRP A 426 -21.95 23.50 9.37
N GLY A 427 -21.91 22.17 9.55
CA GLY A 427 -23.09 21.33 9.31
C GLY A 427 -24.31 21.65 10.21
N ALA A 428 -24.13 22.40 11.30
CA ALA A 428 -25.24 22.86 12.14
C ALA A 428 -25.78 24.25 11.74
N ASN A 429 -24.99 25.11 11.09
CA ASN A 429 -25.36 26.51 10.79
C ASN A 429 -25.39 26.87 9.30
N VAL A 430 -24.95 25.99 8.40
CA VAL A 430 -25.32 26.09 6.99
C VAL A 430 -26.69 25.44 6.86
N SER A 431 -27.74 26.26 6.74
CA SER A 431 -29.14 25.80 6.65
C SER A 431 -29.41 24.76 5.55
N THR A 432 -28.48 24.55 4.62
CA THR A 432 -28.55 23.55 3.54
C THR A 432 -27.86 22.21 3.86
N ALA A 433 -27.06 22.06 4.92
CA ALA A 433 -26.48 20.76 5.30
C ALA A 433 -27.56 19.71 5.65
N LYS A 434 -28.69 20.14 6.22
CA LYS A 434 -29.89 19.33 6.41
C LYS A 434 -30.64 18.97 5.12
N LYS A 435 -30.43 19.70 4.02
CA LYS A 435 -31.17 19.51 2.75
C LYS A 435 -30.57 18.39 1.89
N TYR A 436 -29.28 18.08 2.04
CA TYR A 436 -28.56 17.15 1.15
C TYR A 436 -27.80 16.02 1.85
N GLY A 437 -27.88 15.89 3.18
CA GLY A 437 -27.46 14.67 3.90
C GLY A 437 -25.97 14.28 3.81
N GLY A 438 -25.07 15.23 3.57
CA GLY A 438 -23.62 14.95 3.48
C GLY A 438 -23.00 14.56 4.84
N PRO A 439 -21.95 13.71 4.87
CA PRO A 439 -21.25 13.35 6.09
C PRO A 439 -20.59 14.60 6.71
N LEU A 440 -20.75 14.76 8.02
CA LEU A 440 -20.17 15.87 8.77
C LEU A 440 -18.66 15.61 8.92
N GLY A 441 -17.85 16.26 8.09
CA GLY A 441 -16.39 16.13 8.15
C GLY A 441 -15.84 16.66 9.48
N ASN A 442 -15.21 15.77 10.25
CA ASN A 442 -14.41 16.13 11.41
C ASN A 442 -12.92 16.14 11.02
N MET A 443 -12.58 16.94 10.00
CA MET A 443 -11.17 17.06 9.60
C MET A 443 -10.48 18.04 10.54
N ASN A 444 -9.45 17.54 11.21
CA ASN A 444 -8.68 18.33 12.15
C ASN A 444 -7.77 19.32 11.39
N THR A 445 -8.27 20.53 11.13
CA THR A 445 -7.54 21.60 10.42
C THR A 445 -6.43 22.24 11.26
N ILE A 446 -5.98 21.60 12.34
CA ILE A 446 -4.77 22.00 13.08
C ILE A 446 -3.74 20.86 13.16
N SER A 447 -4.04 19.72 12.54
CA SER A 447 -3.11 18.59 12.46
C SER A 447 -1.87 18.95 11.63
N PRO A 448 -0.66 18.56 12.08
CA PRO A 448 0.52 18.62 11.23
C PRO A 448 0.37 17.67 10.03
N ALA A 449 1.20 17.89 9.00
CA ALA A 449 1.12 17.14 7.75
C ALA A 449 1.26 15.63 7.96
N SER A 450 2.21 15.25 8.81
CA SER A 450 2.44 13.90 9.30
C SER A 450 1.20 13.27 9.91
N GLN A 451 0.48 13.94 10.79
CA GLN A 451 -0.77 13.41 11.36
C GLN A 451 -1.81 13.16 10.26
N MET A 452 -1.94 14.07 9.29
CA MET A 452 -2.91 13.93 8.20
C MET A 452 -2.63 12.74 7.27
N VAL A 453 -1.35 12.50 6.97
CA VAL A 453 -0.92 11.36 6.13
C VAL A 453 -1.00 10.04 6.90
N LEU A 454 -0.61 10.02 8.17
CA LEU A 454 -0.42 8.76 8.92
C LEU A 454 -1.68 8.24 9.58
N ALA A 455 -2.52 9.12 10.13
CA ALA A 455 -3.85 8.72 10.59
C ALA A 455 -4.84 8.61 9.43
N CYS A 456 -4.40 8.86 8.19
CA CYS A 456 -5.32 8.93 7.05
C CYS A 456 -6.49 9.88 7.32
N ALA A 457 -6.21 10.91 8.12
CA ALA A 457 -7.16 11.86 8.64
C ALA A 457 -7.04 13.17 7.86
N GLY A 458 -8.16 13.78 7.51
CA GLY A 458 -8.10 15.01 6.73
C GLY A 458 -7.97 14.72 5.24
N VAL A 459 -6.98 15.36 4.62
CA VAL A 459 -6.80 15.47 3.17
C VAL A 459 -6.66 14.14 2.43
N PHE A 460 -6.01 13.15 3.04
CA PHE A 460 -5.79 11.84 2.40
C PHE A 460 -6.93 10.85 2.65
N GLY A 461 -8.07 11.34 3.14
CA GLY A 461 -9.30 10.60 3.32
C GLY A 461 -10.53 11.43 2.99
N ASP A 462 -10.36 12.44 2.15
CA ASP A 462 -11.40 13.44 1.89
C ASP A 462 -12.23 13.16 0.64
N SER A 463 -11.96 12.05 -0.07
CA SER A 463 -12.68 11.64 -1.27
C SER A 463 -14.20 11.81 -1.19
N SER A 464 -14.83 11.35 -0.11
CA SER A 464 -16.27 11.52 0.13
C SER A 464 -16.70 12.99 0.33
N TYR A 465 -15.87 13.81 0.97
CA TYR A 465 -16.14 15.23 1.20
C TYR A 465 -15.93 16.08 -0.06
N GLN A 466 -14.86 15.82 -0.81
CA GLN A 466 -14.59 16.47 -2.09
C GLN A 466 -15.71 16.13 -3.08
N ASN A 467 -16.09 14.86 -3.16
CA ASN A 467 -17.21 14.40 -3.99
C ASN A 467 -18.51 15.13 -3.65
N TRP A 468 -18.87 15.18 -2.36
CA TRP A 468 -20.04 15.92 -1.90
C TRP A 468 -20.00 17.40 -2.30
N ALA A 469 -18.86 18.08 -2.09
CA ALA A 469 -18.71 19.50 -2.39
C ALA A 469 -18.84 19.78 -3.89
N TYR A 470 -18.22 18.95 -4.71
CA TYR A 470 -18.16 19.09 -6.17
C TYR A 470 -19.55 18.85 -6.79
N HIS A 471 -20.25 17.79 -6.38
CA HIS A 471 -21.63 17.53 -6.85
C HIS A 471 -22.64 18.59 -6.41
N ASN A 472 -22.60 19.04 -5.14
CA ASN A 472 -23.69 19.84 -4.59
C ASN A 472 -23.55 21.35 -4.82
N LEU A 473 -22.35 21.87 -5.08
CA LEU A 473 -22.09 23.32 -5.01
C LEU A 473 -21.56 23.93 -6.32
N SER A 474 -20.85 23.18 -7.18
CA SER A 474 -20.16 23.75 -8.34
C SER A 474 -20.67 23.26 -9.70
N GLY A 475 -21.58 22.27 -9.75
CA GLY A 475 -22.00 21.62 -11.00
C GLY A 475 -20.86 20.91 -11.73
N PHE A 476 -19.73 20.72 -11.04
CA PHE A 476 -18.53 20.07 -11.50
C PHE A 476 -18.52 18.69 -10.85
N GLU A 477 -18.89 17.66 -11.61
CA GLU A 477 -19.06 16.32 -11.03
C GLU A 477 -17.74 15.55 -11.12
N LEU A 478 -17.20 15.09 -10.00
CA LEU A 478 -16.22 14.00 -10.04
C LEU A 478 -16.89 12.80 -10.70
N GLN A 479 -16.19 12.13 -11.61
CA GLN A 479 -16.72 10.95 -12.25
C GLN A 479 -16.93 9.79 -11.24
N ASP A 480 -16.01 9.66 -10.28
CA ASP A 480 -15.99 8.53 -9.33
C ASP A 480 -15.11 8.82 -8.10
N ASP A 481 -15.70 8.93 -6.91
CA ASP A 481 -14.97 9.17 -5.66
C ASP A 481 -14.15 7.97 -5.18
N THR A 482 -14.51 6.77 -5.63
CA THR A 482 -13.70 5.55 -5.40
C THR A 482 -12.32 5.70 -6.02
N VAL A 483 -12.22 6.38 -7.17
CA VAL A 483 -10.94 6.63 -7.84
C VAL A 483 -10.06 7.53 -6.98
N LEU A 484 -10.61 8.63 -6.44
CA LEU A 484 -9.85 9.53 -5.58
C LEU A 484 -9.36 8.81 -4.32
N GLY A 485 -10.23 8.08 -3.63
CA GLY A 485 -9.82 7.28 -2.46
C GLY A 485 -8.72 6.27 -2.82
N ASN A 486 -8.79 5.62 -3.98
CA ASN A 486 -7.75 4.71 -4.44
C ASN A 486 -6.42 5.42 -4.73
N LEU A 487 -6.44 6.63 -5.32
CA LEU A 487 -5.24 7.43 -5.56
C LEU A 487 -4.62 7.94 -4.25
N GLU A 488 -5.44 8.40 -3.29
CA GLU A 488 -5.01 8.79 -1.95
C GLU A 488 -4.28 7.64 -1.25
N ASN A 489 -4.87 6.44 -1.28
CA ASN A 489 -4.28 5.22 -0.70
C ASN A 489 -2.92 4.91 -1.28
N GLN A 490 -2.78 4.98 -2.59
CA GLN A 490 -1.51 4.73 -3.26
C GLN A 490 -0.43 5.72 -2.81
N VAL A 491 -0.75 7.01 -2.76
CA VAL A 491 0.20 8.04 -2.32
C VAL A 491 0.60 7.84 -0.86
N VAL A 492 -0.36 7.61 0.04
CA VAL A 492 -0.09 7.35 1.46
C VAL A 492 0.73 6.06 1.65
N THR A 493 0.44 5.03 0.85
CA THR A 493 1.19 3.76 0.87
C THR A 493 2.64 3.96 0.46
N MET A 494 2.89 4.75 -0.59
CA MET A 494 4.25 5.09 -1.03
C MET A 494 5.02 5.82 0.08
N LEU A 495 4.40 6.81 0.73
CA LEU A 495 4.99 7.56 1.84
C LEU A 495 5.29 6.66 3.05
N ASN A 496 4.37 5.74 3.41
CA ASN A 496 4.56 4.80 4.51
C ASN A 496 5.62 3.73 4.24
N ARG A 497 5.81 3.33 2.97
CA ARG A 497 6.86 2.38 2.55
C ARG A 497 8.23 3.04 2.37
N GLY A 498 8.35 4.33 2.70
CA GLY A 498 9.57 5.08 2.48
C GLY A 498 9.99 5.14 1.01
N ILE A 499 9.02 5.07 0.09
CA ILE A 499 9.27 5.25 -1.33
C ILE A 499 9.52 6.73 -1.56
N THR A 500 10.80 7.09 -1.57
CA THR A 500 11.24 8.43 -1.94
C THR A 500 11.42 8.49 -3.46
N PRO A 501 10.97 9.57 -4.12
CA PRO A 501 11.23 9.76 -5.54
C PRO A 501 12.72 9.91 -5.83
N ASN A 502 13.11 9.70 -7.09
CA ASN A 502 14.52 9.79 -7.48
C ASN A 502 15.05 11.23 -7.30
N ALA A 503 15.91 11.45 -6.30
CA ALA A 503 16.65 12.69 -6.09
C ALA A 503 18.16 12.45 -6.29
N GLU A 504 18.99 13.49 -6.40
CA GLU A 504 20.40 13.41 -6.81
C GLU A 504 21.19 12.20 -6.26
N GLY A 505 21.40 11.18 -7.10
CA GLY A 505 22.12 9.94 -6.75
C GLY A 505 21.29 8.80 -6.16
N ILE A 506 19.97 8.99 -6.03
CA ILE A 506 19.01 8.06 -5.47
C ILE A 506 18.13 7.54 -6.62
N ASN A 507 18.40 6.31 -7.06
CA ASN A 507 17.64 5.63 -8.09
C ASN A 507 16.70 4.61 -7.42
N ASN A 508 15.60 5.11 -6.88
CA ASN A 508 14.76 4.41 -5.92
C ASN A 508 13.32 4.15 -6.36
N LEU A 509 12.82 4.81 -7.42
CA LEU A 509 11.47 4.60 -7.93
C LEU A 509 11.46 4.60 -9.46
N HIS A 510 10.85 3.56 -10.02
CA HIS A 510 10.75 3.35 -11.46
C HIS A 510 9.34 2.91 -11.82
N THR A 511 8.66 3.71 -12.64
CA THR A 511 7.38 3.30 -13.23
C THR A 511 7.62 2.58 -14.54
N ARG A 512 6.94 1.44 -14.76
CA ARG A 512 7.02 0.64 -15.98
C ARG A 512 5.66 0.15 -16.41
N VAL A 513 5.57 -0.43 -17.59
CA VAL A 513 4.45 -1.25 -18.02
C VAL A 513 5.01 -2.61 -18.41
N GLY A 514 4.27 -3.69 -18.15
CA GLY A 514 4.72 -5.02 -18.55
C GLY A 514 3.60 -6.03 -18.69
N PHE A 515 3.93 -7.32 -18.62
CA PHE A 515 2.99 -8.45 -18.49
C PHE A 515 3.74 -9.77 -18.24
N ILE A 516 3.00 -10.80 -17.80
CA ILE A 516 3.47 -12.17 -17.62
C ILE A 516 2.49 -13.13 -18.30
N ASN A 517 2.96 -13.93 -19.27
CA ASN A 517 2.13 -14.99 -19.84
C ASN A 517 2.22 -16.30 -19.06
N SER A 518 1.34 -17.25 -19.37
CA SER A 518 1.40 -18.61 -18.81
C SER A 518 2.69 -19.35 -19.08
N ASN A 519 3.35 -19.09 -20.22
CA ASN A 519 4.61 -19.74 -20.57
C ASN A 519 5.82 -19.11 -19.87
N ASP A 520 5.63 -17.96 -19.21
CA ASP A 520 6.68 -17.23 -18.53
C ASP A 520 6.79 -17.61 -17.04
N ILE A 521 5.93 -18.50 -16.55
CA ILE A 521 5.91 -19.01 -15.17
C ILE A 521 6.89 -20.18 -15.03
N GLY A 522 7.69 -20.15 -13.96
CA GLY A 522 8.80 -21.08 -13.74
C GLY A 522 9.85 -20.97 -14.85
N PRO A 523 10.40 -19.76 -15.09
CA PRO A 523 11.38 -19.56 -16.15
C PRO A 523 12.68 -20.26 -15.82
N ILE A 524 13.56 -20.37 -16.82
CA ILE A 524 14.94 -20.80 -16.60
C ILE A 524 15.65 -19.75 -15.76
N ASP A 525 16.37 -20.19 -14.74
CA ASP A 525 17.26 -19.35 -13.96
C ASP A 525 18.45 -18.89 -14.82
N LEU A 526 18.30 -17.70 -15.39
CA LEU A 526 19.31 -17.09 -16.23
C LEU A 526 20.57 -16.67 -15.47
N LYS A 527 20.51 -16.56 -14.13
CA LYS A 527 21.64 -16.21 -13.26
C LYS A 527 22.59 -17.38 -13.06
N ASN A 528 22.05 -18.61 -13.06
CA ASN A 528 22.82 -19.85 -12.86
C ASN A 528 22.98 -20.68 -14.14
N VAL A 529 23.06 -20.02 -15.29
CA VAL A 529 23.25 -20.69 -16.59
C VAL A 529 24.64 -21.28 -16.70
N GLN A 530 24.69 -22.56 -17.07
CA GLN A 530 25.89 -23.28 -17.44
C GLN A 530 25.98 -23.39 -18.97
N ASN A 531 27.19 -23.33 -19.50
CA ASN A 531 27.43 -23.57 -20.92
C ASN A 531 27.79 -25.03 -21.12
N PHE A 532 27.05 -25.71 -21.99
CA PHE A 532 27.43 -27.00 -22.52
C PHE A 532 28.59 -26.79 -23.50
N LEU A 533 29.71 -27.48 -23.27
CA LEU A 533 30.82 -27.51 -24.22
C LEU A 533 30.36 -28.26 -25.47
N GLN A 534 30.60 -27.66 -26.64
CA GLN A 534 30.29 -28.18 -27.97
C GLN A 534 30.27 -29.72 -28.09
N THR A 535 29.18 -30.29 -28.61
CA THR A 535 29.04 -31.74 -28.81
C THR A 535 29.99 -32.24 -29.89
N ASN A 536 30.19 -33.57 -29.99
CA ASN A 536 30.53 -34.16 -31.29
C ASN A 536 29.29 -34.11 -32.22
N PRO A 537 29.44 -34.20 -33.56
CA PRO A 537 28.29 -34.30 -34.47
C PRO A 537 27.36 -35.46 -34.09
N VAL A 538 26.09 -35.14 -33.80
CA VAL A 538 25.05 -36.10 -33.42
C VAL A 538 24.07 -36.29 -34.58
N ALA A 539 23.64 -37.53 -34.82
CA ALA A 539 22.68 -37.84 -35.88
C ALA A 539 21.32 -37.16 -35.64
N LEU A 540 20.73 -36.62 -36.70
CA LEU A 540 19.38 -36.06 -36.67
C LEU A 540 18.33 -37.14 -36.99
N ILE A 541 17.19 -37.08 -36.32
CA ILE A 541 16.09 -38.03 -36.52
C ILE A 541 15.18 -37.50 -37.62
N GLN A 542 15.04 -38.23 -38.72
CA GLN A 542 14.11 -37.85 -39.79
C GLN A 542 12.67 -38.15 -39.38
N THR A 543 11.79 -37.15 -39.47
CA THR A 543 10.34 -37.39 -39.29
C THR A 543 9.80 -38.09 -40.53
N PRO A 544 9.10 -39.24 -40.41
CA PRO A 544 8.62 -39.99 -41.56
C PRO A 544 7.80 -39.10 -42.50
N SER A 545 8.10 -39.14 -43.80
CA SER A 545 7.42 -38.40 -44.88
C SER A 545 7.53 -36.87 -44.89
N SER A 546 8.49 -36.26 -44.16
CA SER A 546 8.68 -34.80 -44.16
C SER A 546 10.12 -34.38 -44.51
N ALA A 547 10.27 -33.14 -45.00
CA ALA A 547 11.56 -32.45 -45.17
C ALA A 547 12.08 -31.87 -43.83
N ILE A 548 11.82 -32.57 -42.72
CA ILE A 548 12.14 -32.12 -41.37
C ILE A 548 12.99 -33.20 -40.70
N THR A 549 14.06 -32.76 -40.05
CA THR A 549 14.81 -33.59 -39.11
C THR A 549 14.80 -32.92 -37.75
N THR A 550 14.83 -33.71 -36.68
CA THR A 550 14.79 -33.19 -35.31
C THR A 550 15.88 -33.79 -34.44
N ILE A 551 16.21 -33.09 -33.34
CA ILE A 551 17.08 -33.60 -32.28
C ILE A 551 16.61 -33.03 -30.94
N LYS A 552 16.48 -33.91 -29.94
CA LYS A 552 16.22 -33.51 -28.56
C LYS A 552 17.53 -33.24 -27.86
N LEU A 553 17.67 -32.07 -27.27
CA LEU A 553 18.87 -31.67 -26.53
C LEU A 553 19.08 -32.52 -25.28
N SER A 554 18.02 -33.08 -24.69
CA SER A 554 18.13 -34.07 -23.62
C SER A 554 18.98 -35.27 -24.03
N ASP A 555 18.76 -35.79 -25.23
CA ASP A 555 19.42 -37.00 -25.74
C ASP A 555 20.89 -36.73 -26.05
N VAL A 556 21.21 -35.48 -26.35
CA VAL A 556 22.56 -35.00 -26.59
C VAL A 556 23.34 -34.93 -25.28
N VAL A 557 22.74 -34.37 -24.22
CA VAL A 557 23.40 -34.22 -22.92
C VAL A 557 23.50 -35.53 -22.15
N GLU A 558 22.52 -36.43 -22.27
CA GLU A 558 22.57 -37.75 -21.60
C GLU A 558 23.73 -38.64 -22.05
N ASN A 559 24.28 -38.41 -23.25
CA ASN A 559 25.41 -39.16 -23.79
C ASN A 559 26.79 -38.62 -23.34
N ASP A 560 26.84 -37.46 -22.67
CA ASP A 560 28.08 -36.92 -22.11
C ASP A 560 28.21 -37.26 -20.61
N SER A 561 29.09 -38.21 -20.31
CA SER A 561 29.36 -38.68 -18.94
C SER A 561 29.82 -37.59 -17.95
N SER A 562 30.20 -36.40 -18.42
CA SER A 562 30.66 -35.30 -17.57
C SER A 562 29.52 -34.45 -16.96
N TYR A 563 28.28 -34.62 -17.44
CA TYR A 563 27.13 -33.82 -16.96
C TYR A 563 26.09 -34.70 -16.25
N LYS A 564 25.72 -34.32 -15.01
CA LYS A 564 24.65 -34.98 -14.27
C LYS A 564 23.34 -34.84 -15.04
N LYS A 565 22.67 -35.98 -15.28
CA LYS A 565 21.38 -36.15 -15.94
C LYS A 565 20.45 -34.94 -15.79
N LEU A 566 20.32 -34.13 -16.85
CA LEU A 566 19.32 -33.06 -16.93
C LEU A 566 17.96 -33.72 -17.15
N SER A 567 17.25 -34.03 -16.07
CA SER A 567 15.94 -34.71 -16.12
C SER A 567 14.79 -33.82 -16.63
N ASN A 568 15.05 -32.53 -16.92
CA ASN A 568 14.02 -31.58 -17.30
C ASN A 568 14.36 -30.85 -18.63
N PRO A 569 13.63 -31.11 -19.73
CA PRO A 569 13.83 -30.43 -21.02
C PRO A 569 13.57 -28.91 -20.95
N LYS A 570 12.86 -28.40 -19.94
CA LYS A 570 12.64 -26.96 -19.81
C LYS A 570 13.88 -26.15 -19.44
N GLY A 571 15.02 -26.77 -19.14
CA GLY A 571 16.24 -26.08 -18.68
C GLY A 571 17.10 -25.44 -19.77
N PHE A 572 16.83 -25.64 -21.06
CA PHE A 572 17.70 -25.18 -22.16
C PHE A 572 17.41 -23.75 -22.62
N VAL A 573 18.45 -22.94 -22.78
CA VAL A 573 18.37 -21.53 -23.19
C VAL A 573 18.51 -21.41 -24.70
N GLY A 574 17.39 -21.21 -25.39
CA GLY A 574 17.30 -21.13 -26.86
C GLY A 574 18.27 -20.10 -27.46
N SER A 575 18.24 -18.85 -26.99
CA SER A 575 19.08 -17.75 -27.51
C SER A 575 20.59 -17.94 -27.36
N LYS A 576 21.02 -18.96 -26.62
CA LYS A 576 22.43 -19.35 -26.45
C LYS A 576 22.74 -20.71 -27.10
N THR A 577 21.86 -21.17 -27.97
CA THR A 577 22.02 -22.40 -28.73
C THR A 577 22.53 -22.09 -30.13
N SER A 578 23.62 -22.73 -30.53
CA SER A 578 24.25 -22.58 -31.83
C SER A 578 24.89 -23.89 -32.26
N GLY A 579 25.35 -23.96 -33.50
CA GLY A 579 25.99 -25.17 -33.95
C GLY A 579 26.35 -25.19 -35.42
N LYS A 580 26.74 -26.38 -35.87
CA LYS A 580 27.09 -26.67 -37.25
C LYS A 580 26.26 -27.84 -37.75
N ILE A 581 25.84 -27.76 -39.00
CA ILE A 581 25.03 -28.78 -39.67
C ILE A 581 25.93 -29.51 -40.66
N TYR A 582 25.89 -30.83 -40.61
CA TYR A 582 26.67 -31.70 -41.47
C TYR A 582 25.74 -32.56 -42.32
N PHE A 583 26.08 -32.70 -43.60
CA PHE A 583 25.46 -33.63 -44.52
C PHE A 583 26.51 -34.61 -45.01
N GLN A 584 26.29 -35.91 -44.76
CA GLN A 584 27.25 -36.96 -45.12
C GLN A 584 28.68 -36.68 -44.60
N GLY A 585 28.78 -36.14 -43.37
CA GLY A 585 30.05 -35.79 -42.73
C GLY A 585 30.69 -34.47 -43.20
N THR A 586 30.11 -33.78 -44.18
CA THR A 586 30.59 -32.46 -44.64
C THR A 586 29.82 -31.35 -43.96
N HIS A 587 30.51 -30.38 -43.35
CA HIS A 587 29.89 -29.18 -42.78
C HIS A 587 29.30 -28.30 -43.88
N ILE A 588 28.01 -28.00 -43.80
CA ILE A 588 27.28 -27.25 -44.83
C ILE A 588 26.78 -25.87 -44.37
N GLN A 589 26.39 -25.72 -43.11
CA GLN A 589 25.82 -24.48 -42.56
C GLN A 589 26.15 -24.34 -41.07
N ASN A 590 26.37 -23.11 -40.64
CA ASN A 590 26.30 -22.77 -39.23
C ASN A 590 24.88 -22.32 -38.89
N PHE A 591 24.49 -22.50 -37.63
CA PHE A 591 23.26 -21.92 -37.10
C PHE A 591 23.46 -21.28 -35.74
N THR A 592 22.61 -20.30 -35.46
CA THR A 592 22.41 -19.73 -34.13
C THR A 592 20.92 -19.55 -33.93
N ILE A 593 20.40 -20.00 -32.80
CA ILE A 593 19.02 -19.74 -32.40
C ILE A 593 18.96 -18.34 -31.79
N ASP A 594 18.04 -17.53 -32.28
CA ASP A 594 17.79 -16.19 -31.78
C ASP A 594 16.86 -16.21 -30.55
N GLU A 595 16.61 -15.01 -30.00
CA GLU A 595 15.73 -14.82 -28.85
C GLU A 595 14.27 -15.21 -29.10
N LYS A 596 13.85 -15.35 -30.37
CA LYS A 596 12.50 -15.79 -30.76
C LYS A 596 12.43 -17.31 -30.94
N ASN A 597 13.49 -18.04 -30.55
CA ASN A 597 13.64 -19.47 -30.79
C ASN A 597 13.59 -19.84 -32.29
N ALA A 598 13.91 -18.88 -33.16
CA ALA A 598 14.07 -19.07 -34.60
C ALA A 598 15.55 -19.13 -34.95
N GLY A 599 15.94 -20.04 -35.85
CA GLY A 599 17.34 -20.14 -36.26
C GLY A 599 17.71 -19.14 -37.34
N VAL A 600 18.79 -18.40 -37.09
CA VAL A 600 19.57 -17.70 -38.10
C VAL A 600 20.57 -18.67 -38.70
N LEU A 601 20.59 -18.74 -40.03
CA LEU A 601 21.43 -19.65 -40.81
C LEU A 601 22.48 -18.87 -41.59
N THR A 602 23.73 -19.30 -41.49
CA THR A 602 24.82 -18.72 -42.29
C THR A 602 25.44 -19.83 -43.14
N ALA A 603 25.25 -19.72 -44.46
CA ALA A 603 25.82 -20.63 -45.43
C ALA A 603 27.35 -20.54 -45.47
N VAL A 604 28.02 -21.67 -45.65
CA VAL A 604 29.46 -21.68 -45.91
C VAL A 604 29.70 -21.34 -47.39
N PRO A 605 30.60 -20.38 -47.74
CA PRO A 605 30.68 -19.79 -49.10
C PRO A 605 31.01 -20.73 -50.27
N ASN A 606 31.30 -22.01 -50.03
CA ASN A 606 31.57 -22.96 -51.10
C ASN A 606 31.51 -24.37 -50.53
N THR A 607 30.45 -25.11 -50.87
CA THR A 607 30.49 -26.52 -51.30
C THR A 607 29.06 -26.93 -51.64
N SER A 608 28.87 -27.44 -52.86
CA SER A 608 27.66 -28.17 -53.22
C SER A 608 27.44 -29.30 -52.21
N PRO A 609 26.31 -29.30 -51.51
CA PRO A 609 25.32 -30.33 -51.79
C PRO A 609 23.90 -29.76 -52.01
N SER A 610 23.00 -30.61 -52.53
CA SER A 610 21.62 -30.27 -52.88
C SER A 610 20.66 -30.06 -51.70
N ASN A 611 21.07 -30.41 -50.46
CA ASN A 611 20.22 -30.29 -49.28
C ASN A 611 20.77 -29.23 -48.32
N THR A 612 20.03 -28.15 -48.19
CA THR A 612 20.27 -27.03 -47.27
C THR A 612 19.10 -26.94 -46.29
N VAL A 613 19.38 -26.51 -45.07
CA VAL A 613 18.36 -26.11 -44.11
C VAL A 613 17.90 -24.69 -44.48
N SER A 614 16.59 -24.51 -44.58
CA SER A 614 15.91 -23.23 -44.85
C SER A 614 15.46 -22.52 -43.58
N ARG A 615 15.16 -23.29 -42.53
CA ARG A 615 14.69 -22.78 -41.24
C ARG A 615 15.08 -23.74 -40.13
N ILE A 616 15.33 -23.22 -38.94
CA ILE A 616 15.37 -24.00 -37.71
C ILE A 616 14.32 -23.43 -36.75
N SER A 617 13.63 -24.30 -36.03
CA SER A 617 12.82 -23.92 -34.88
C SER A 617 13.29 -24.64 -33.64
N PHE A 618 13.26 -23.97 -32.50
CA PHE A 618 13.51 -24.58 -31.20
C PHE A 618 12.20 -24.66 -30.40
N ASP A 619 11.81 -25.88 -30.04
CA ASP A 619 10.72 -26.15 -29.10
C ASP A 619 11.30 -26.18 -27.68
N THR A 620 11.11 -25.08 -26.96
CA THR A 620 11.55 -24.91 -25.57
C THR A 620 10.84 -25.86 -24.60
N THR A 621 9.65 -26.36 -24.93
CA THR A 621 8.89 -27.27 -24.06
C THR A 621 9.52 -28.65 -24.03
N ASN A 622 9.94 -29.13 -25.21
CA ASN A 622 10.52 -30.45 -25.39
C ASN A 622 12.05 -30.44 -25.53
N ALA A 623 12.68 -29.26 -25.48
CA ALA A 623 14.09 -29.05 -25.82
C ALA A 623 14.46 -29.63 -27.18
N GLU A 624 13.62 -29.43 -28.19
CA GLU A 624 13.78 -30.06 -29.50
C GLU A 624 14.14 -29.03 -30.57
N LEU A 625 15.23 -29.26 -31.29
CA LEU A 625 15.56 -28.51 -32.50
C LEU A 625 14.97 -29.22 -33.71
N SER A 626 14.23 -28.48 -34.54
CA SER A 626 13.71 -28.95 -35.82
C SER A 626 14.39 -28.21 -36.97
N PHE A 627 14.99 -28.94 -37.89
CA PHE A 627 15.66 -28.44 -39.09
C PHE A 627 14.77 -28.70 -40.30
N PHE A 628 14.36 -27.63 -40.99
CA PHE A 628 13.50 -27.67 -42.18
C PHE A 628 14.38 -27.58 -43.42
N TRP A 629 14.40 -28.62 -44.23
CA TRP A 629 15.27 -28.74 -45.40
C TRP A 629 14.56 -28.24 -46.67
N GLU A 630 15.29 -27.57 -47.56
CA GLU A 630 14.80 -27.18 -48.89
C GLU A 630 14.53 -28.39 -49.79
N SER A 631 15.28 -29.48 -49.58
CA SER A 631 15.15 -30.75 -50.29
C SER A 631 15.31 -31.92 -49.30
N ALA A 632 14.49 -32.96 -49.44
CA ALA A 632 14.39 -34.09 -48.52
C ALA A 632 15.12 -35.36 -49.00
N VAL A 633 16.17 -35.21 -49.80
CA VAL A 633 16.89 -36.35 -50.39
C VAL A 633 17.91 -36.89 -49.38
N ASP A 634 17.86 -38.18 -49.06
CA ASP A 634 18.88 -38.89 -48.27
C ASP A 634 19.25 -38.24 -46.92
N LEU A 635 18.28 -37.66 -46.21
CA LEU A 635 18.50 -36.99 -44.92
C LEU A 635 18.96 -37.93 -43.78
N GLY A 636 18.94 -39.26 -43.99
CA GLY A 636 19.30 -40.26 -42.98
C GLY A 636 20.75 -40.19 -42.47
N ASN A 637 21.64 -39.45 -43.15
CA ASN A 637 23.04 -39.22 -42.74
C ASN A 637 23.32 -37.75 -42.35
N THR A 638 22.29 -37.02 -41.93
CA THR A 638 22.45 -35.65 -41.42
C THR A 638 22.85 -35.66 -39.96
N GLN A 639 23.75 -34.75 -39.59
CA GLN A 639 24.24 -34.59 -38.22
C GLN A 639 24.27 -33.12 -37.84
N ALA A 640 24.19 -32.83 -36.54
CA ALA A 640 24.43 -31.50 -36.00
C ALA A 640 25.44 -31.56 -34.86
N GLU A 641 26.38 -30.62 -34.88
CA GLU A 641 27.23 -30.28 -33.75
C GLU A 641 26.57 -29.12 -33.01
N ILE A 642 26.35 -29.24 -31.70
CA ILE A 642 25.53 -28.31 -30.94
C ILE A 642 26.33 -27.75 -29.78
N THR A 643 26.26 -26.45 -29.60
CA THR A 643 26.67 -25.74 -28.39
C THR A 643 25.41 -25.10 -27.82
N CYS A 644 25.08 -25.37 -26.57
CA CYS A 644 23.91 -24.79 -25.93
C CYS A 644 24.22 -24.38 -24.49
N SER A 645 23.36 -23.55 -23.92
CA SER A 645 23.41 -23.25 -22.49
C SER A 645 22.17 -23.79 -21.81
N PHE A 646 22.28 -24.16 -20.54
CA PHE A 646 21.16 -24.63 -19.74
C PHE A 646 21.23 -24.06 -18.32
N GLY A 647 20.09 -23.93 -17.66
CA GLY A 647 19.98 -23.48 -16.28
C GLY A 647 18.90 -24.28 -15.54
N PRO A 648 18.87 -24.22 -14.19
CA PRO A 648 17.78 -24.80 -13.44
C PRO A 648 16.45 -24.11 -13.78
N VAL A 649 15.37 -24.88 -13.79
CA VAL A 649 14.01 -24.36 -13.98
C VAL A 649 13.50 -23.93 -12.63
N LEU A 650 13.13 -22.66 -12.50
CA LEU A 650 12.56 -22.11 -11.28
C LEU A 650 11.11 -22.60 -11.12
N ASP A 651 10.59 -22.58 -9.90
CA ASP A 651 9.23 -23.02 -9.63
C ASP A 651 8.20 -21.94 -9.99
N GLY A 652 6.91 -22.19 -9.68
CA GLY A 652 5.83 -21.26 -9.99
C GLY A 652 5.89 -19.91 -9.26
N HIS A 653 6.79 -19.71 -8.28
CA HIS A 653 7.00 -18.44 -7.59
C HIS A 653 7.87 -17.47 -8.39
N TYR A 654 8.42 -17.92 -9.52
CA TYR A 654 9.20 -17.08 -10.42
C TYR A 654 8.49 -16.91 -11.73
N ALA A 655 8.62 -15.72 -12.32
CA ALA A 655 8.07 -15.44 -13.63
C ALA A 655 8.90 -14.41 -14.40
N THR A 656 8.97 -14.58 -15.72
CA THR A 656 9.52 -13.55 -16.61
C THR A 656 8.48 -12.48 -16.86
N LEU A 657 8.76 -11.28 -16.36
CA LEU A 657 8.05 -10.06 -16.71
C LEU A 657 8.64 -9.50 -18.01
N HIS A 658 7.78 -9.31 -19.00
CA HIS A 658 8.09 -8.60 -20.24
C HIS A 658 7.69 -7.14 -20.09
N LEU A 659 8.61 -6.22 -20.34
CA LEU A 659 8.36 -4.78 -20.33
C LEU A 659 7.82 -4.32 -21.69
N LEU A 660 6.86 -3.41 -21.63
CA LEU A 660 6.28 -2.75 -22.79
C LEU A 660 6.87 -1.36 -22.95
N ASP A 661 7.04 -0.93 -24.19
CA ASP A 661 7.25 0.48 -24.50
C ASP A 661 5.88 1.18 -24.49
N PRO A 662 5.59 2.05 -23.51
CA PRO A 662 4.32 2.74 -23.41
C PRO A 662 4.04 3.68 -24.61
N ASN A 663 5.07 4.04 -25.39
CA ASN A 663 5.00 4.97 -26.52
C ASN A 663 5.02 4.31 -27.91
N SER A 664 5.20 2.98 -27.96
CA SER A 664 5.06 2.19 -29.18
C SER A 664 3.77 1.36 -29.30
N PRO A 665 2.62 1.70 -28.67
CA PRO A 665 1.39 0.97 -28.94
C PRO A 665 0.89 1.29 -30.36
N ALA A 666 -0.05 0.49 -30.88
CA ALA A 666 -0.69 0.75 -32.17
C ALA A 666 -1.48 2.09 -32.23
N GLN A 667 -1.53 2.85 -31.13
CA GLN A 667 -2.26 4.11 -30.97
C GLN A 667 -1.29 5.28 -30.72
N ALA A 668 -1.66 6.49 -31.15
CA ALA A 668 -0.83 7.70 -31.08
C ALA A 668 -0.87 8.38 -29.69
N VAL A 669 -0.57 7.65 -28.61
CA VAL A 669 -0.44 8.20 -27.26
C VAL A 669 1.03 8.22 -26.88
N THR A 670 1.48 9.33 -26.32
CA THR A 670 2.85 9.45 -25.80
C THR A 670 2.79 9.80 -24.32
N PHE A 671 3.24 8.86 -23.49
CA PHE A 671 3.53 9.05 -22.08
C PHE A 671 4.91 9.68 -21.90
N SER A 672 5.14 10.33 -20.75
CA SER A 672 6.45 10.91 -20.44
C SER A 672 7.52 9.83 -20.25
N SER A 673 8.79 10.25 -20.26
CA SER A 673 9.96 9.38 -20.07
C SER A 673 10.02 8.70 -18.69
N ASP A 674 9.25 9.17 -17.71
CA ASP A 674 9.25 8.63 -16.35
C ASP A 674 8.69 7.19 -16.30
N ILE A 675 7.82 6.86 -17.27
CA ILE A 675 7.42 5.49 -17.58
C ILE A 675 8.47 4.88 -18.50
N GLY A 676 9.45 4.23 -17.91
CA GLY A 676 10.58 3.67 -18.66
C GLY A 676 10.17 2.55 -19.62
N THR A 677 10.92 2.43 -20.70
CA THR A 677 10.72 1.41 -21.75
C THR A 677 11.55 0.15 -21.52
N ASP A 678 12.50 0.19 -20.57
CA ASP A 678 13.47 -0.86 -20.30
C ASP A 678 13.80 -0.99 -18.79
N ASN A 679 14.54 -2.03 -18.45
CA ASN A 679 14.94 -2.37 -17.09
C ASN A 679 16.34 -1.82 -16.69
N THR A 680 16.94 -0.90 -17.45
CA THR A 680 18.34 -0.47 -17.25
C THR A 680 18.63 0.07 -15.85
N ASN A 681 17.60 0.64 -15.22
CA ASN A 681 17.65 1.23 -13.90
C ASN A 681 17.02 0.33 -12.81
N ILE A 682 16.52 -0.85 -13.18
CA ILE A 682 15.90 -1.81 -12.27
C ILE A 682 16.95 -2.88 -11.91
N VAL A 683 17.27 -2.98 -10.63
CA VAL A 683 18.32 -3.87 -10.13
C VAL A 683 17.74 -5.04 -9.33
N GLU A 684 18.52 -6.11 -9.19
CA GLU A 684 18.18 -7.23 -8.32
C GLU A 684 17.94 -6.75 -6.88
N GLY A 685 16.90 -7.27 -6.23
CA GLY A 685 16.50 -6.91 -4.87
C GLY A 685 15.48 -5.78 -4.80
N MET A 686 15.30 -4.97 -5.85
CA MET A 686 14.20 -3.99 -5.89
C MET A 686 12.85 -4.71 -5.74
N GLU A 687 11.94 -4.09 -5.01
CA GLU A 687 10.57 -4.56 -4.88
C GLU A 687 9.71 -3.99 -6.00
N MET A 688 8.79 -4.79 -6.50
CA MET A 688 7.81 -4.42 -7.48
C MET A 688 6.42 -4.60 -6.91
N THR A 689 5.60 -3.57 -7.03
CA THR A 689 4.20 -3.59 -6.60
C THR A 689 3.29 -3.39 -7.79
N THR A 690 2.16 -4.08 -7.74
CA THR A 690 1.05 -3.91 -8.68
C THR A 690 -0.21 -3.76 -7.85
N LEU A 691 -1.08 -2.85 -8.23
CA LEU A 691 -2.26 -2.51 -7.42
C LEU A 691 -3.47 -3.39 -7.74
N SER A 692 -3.38 -4.24 -8.75
CA SER A 692 -4.55 -4.97 -9.28
C SER A 692 -4.48 -6.49 -9.18
N GLN A 693 -3.30 -7.09 -8.97
CA GLN A 693 -3.14 -8.54 -9.15
C GLN A 693 -2.34 -9.25 -8.04
N PHE A 694 -1.55 -8.52 -7.23
CA PHE A 694 -0.78 -9.11 -6.13
C PHE A 694 -0.84 -8.18 -4.91
N SER A 695 -1.43 -8.66 -3.81
CA SER A 695 -1.47 -7.94 -2.52
C SER A 695 -0.10 -7.87 -1.85
N GLN A 696 0.89 -8.63 -2.34
CA GLN A 696 2.23 -8.70 -1.79
C GLN A 696 3.26 -8.14 -2.78
N PRO A 697 4.24 -7.34 -2.30
CA PRO A 697 5.39 -6.94 -3.10
C PRO A 697 6.14 -8.16 -3.64
N MET A 698 6.49 -8.10 -4.93
CA MET A 698 7.38 -9.05 -5.58
C MET A 698 8.80 -8.52 -5.55
N THR A 699 9.81 -9.37 -5.64
CA THR A 699 11.21 -8.93 -5.72
C THR A 699 11.78 -9.19 -7.10
N VAL A 700 12.61 -8.28 -7.57
CA VAL A 700 13.41 -8.49 -8.79
C VAL A 700 14.48 -9.52 -8.47
N TYR A 701 14.32 -10.73 -9.00
CA TYR A 701 15.28 -11.82 -8.82
C TYR A 701 16.47 -11.67 -9.76
N TYR A 702 16.22 -11.33 -11.02
CA TYR A 702 17.27 -11.21 -12.03
C TYR A 702 16.85 -10.26 -13.14
N SER A 703 17.69 -9.27 -13.44
CA SER A 703 17.53 -8.42 -14.63
C SER A 703 18.31 -9.03 -15.79
N ALA A 704 17.59 -9.63 -16.74
CA ALA A 704 18.22 -10.19 -17.93
C ALA A 704 18.61 -9.04 -18.88
N ASN A 705 19.89 -8.93 -19.22
CA ASN A 705 20.41 -7.99 -20.22
C ASN A 705 19.98 -8.32 -21.68
N ASN A 706 18.85 -9.02 -21.88
CA ASN A 706 18.24 -9.26 -23.21
C ASN A 706 17.63 -7.95 -23.74
N GLY A 707 18.50 -7.00 -24.13
CA GLY A 707 18.09 -5.70 -24.65
C GLY A 707 17.30 -4.82 -23.68
N GLY A 708 17.33 -5.15 -22.39
CA GLY A 708 16.66 -4.41 -21.32
C GLY A 708 15.14 -4.59 -21.21
N LYS A 709 14.55 -5.56 -21.92
CA LYS A 709 13.08 -5.66 -22.05
C LYS A 709 12.40 -6.66 -21.13
N SER A 710 13.14 -7.39 -20.31
CA SER A 710 12.54 -8.42 -19.46
C SER A 710 13.31 -8.61 -18.17
N LEU A 711 12.61 -8.98 -17.10
CA LEU A 711 13.19 -9.27 -15.80
C LEU A 711 12.50 -10.49 -15.20
N ILE A 712 13.23 -11.27 -14.40
CA ILE A 712 12.66 -12.37 -13.63
C ILE A 712 12.29 -11.82 -12.26
N LEU A 713 11.03 -12.01 -11.90
CA LEU A 713 10.50 -11.69 -10.59
C LEU A 713 10.45 -12.94 -9.74
N HIS A 714 10.52 -12.73 -8.43
CA HIS A 714 10.13 -13.68 -7.43
C HIS A 714 8.93 -13.13 -6.66
N SER A 715 7.92 -13.95 -6.45
CA SER A 715 6.73 -13.64 -5.67
C SER A 715 6.68 -14.59 -4.48
N PRO A 716 6.24 -14.14 -3.29
CA PRO A 716 6.00 -15.04 -2.17
C PRO A 716 4.88 -16.05 -2.46
N ILE A 717 4.10 -15.81 -3.51
CA ILE A 717 2.95 -16.63 -3.93
C ILE A 717 3.13 -17.08 -5.38
N PRO A 718 2.67 -18.28 -5.77
CA PRO A 718 2.80 -18.73 -7.14
C PRO A 718 2.17 -17.73 -8.11
N PHE A 719 2.90 -17.38 -9.16
CA PHE A 719 2.42 -16.48 -10.19
C PHE A 719 1.20 -17.06 -10.89
N LYS A 720 0.25 -16.17 -11.17
CA LYS A 720 -0.75 -16.38 -12.21
C LYS A 720 -0.39 -15.48 -13.40
N PRO A 721 -0.71 -15.91 -14.64
CA PRO A 721 -0.54 -15.05 -15.80
C PRO A 721 -1.32 -13.76 -15.57
N PHE A 722 -0.69 -12.65 -15.93
CA PHE A 722 -1.28 -11.36 -15.69
C PHE A 722 -0.87 -10.36 -16.75
N ASN A 723 -1.80 -9.49 -17.07
CA ASN A 723 -1.62 -8.40 -18.01
C ASN A 723 -1.77 -7.12 -17.19
N THR A 724 -0.80 -6.22 -17.26
CA THR A 724 -0.68 -5.13 -16.28
C THR A 724 -0.77 -3.75 -16.91
N GLY A 725 -1.23 -2.80 -16.09
CA GLY A 725 -1.04 -1.37 -16.30
C GLY A 725 0.34 -0.92 -15.78
N ILE A 726 0.36 0.18 -15.02
CA ILE A 726 1.58 0.73 -14.43
C ILE A 726 2.08 -0.13 -13.28
N LEU A 727 3.36 -0.50 -13.34
CA LEU A 727 4.15 -1.21 -12.36
C LEU A 727 5.07 -0.24 -11.64
N LEU A 728 5.13 -0.33 -10.31
CA LEU A 728 6.03 0.48 -9.49
C LEU A 728 7.17 -0.39 -8.96
N PHE A 729 8.38 -0.11 -9.40
CA PHE A 729 9.60 -0.72 -8.87
C PHE A 729 10.28 0.27 -7.93
N SER A 730 10.62 -0.17 -6.73
CA SER A 730 11.31 0.68 -5.76
C SER A 730 12.14 -0.12 -4.77
N ASN A 731 13.10 0.52 -4.10
CA ASN A 731 13.60 -0.02 -2.84
C ASN A 731 12.74 0.56 -1.73
N PHE A 732 12.02 -0.27 -0.97
CA PHE A 732 11.39 0.23 0.24
C PHE A 732 12.47 0.59 1.25
N TYR A 733 12.32 1.75 1.88
CA TYR A 733 13.22 2.24 2.92
C TYR A 733 14.70 2.23 2.48
N PRO A 734 15.06 2.99 1.44
CA PRO A 734 16.42 2.96 0.91
C PRO A 734 17.44 3.35 2.00
N LEU A 735 18.53 2.58 2.08
CA LEU A 735 19.64 2.81 2.99
C LEU A 735 20.93 3.10 2.23
N LYS A 736 21.77 3.97 2.79
CA LYS A 736 23.16 4.18 2.37
C LYS A 736 24.05 4.07 3.60
N ASP A 737 25.01 3.15 3.56
CA ASP A 737 25.93 2.90 4.68
C ASP A 737 25.21 2.61 6.02
N ASN A 738 24.09 1.88 5.96
CA ASN A 738 23.17 1.57 7.07
C ASN A 738 22.40 2.76 7.68
N GLU A 739 22.39 3.91 7.00
CA GLU A 739 21.60 5.07 7.38
C GLU A 739 20.46 5.32 6.38
N PRO A 740 19.30 5.84 6.81
CA PRO A 740 18.23 6.27 5.92
C PRO A 740 18.70 7.19 4.80
N LEU A 741 18.37 6.83 3.57
CA LEU A 741 18.62 7.66 2.40
C LEU A 741 17.44 8.61 2.17
N GLY A 742 17.36 9.63 3.03
CA GLY A 742 16.23 10.58 3.11
C GLY A 742 15.27 10.25 4.25
N GLU A 743 14.28 11.12 4.43
CA GLU A 743 13.27 10.96 5.49
C GLU A 743 12.15 10.02 5.05
N TRP A 744 11.77 9.07 5.92
CA TRP A 744 10.67 8.13 5.70
C TRP A 744 10.17 7.54 7.02
N ASN A 745 9.03 6.83 6.98
CA ASN A 745 8.41 6.22 8.15
C ASN A 745 9.24 5.05 8.73
N ILE A 746 10.14 5.36 9.67
CA ILE A 746 11.02 4.37 10.32
C ILE A 746 10.28 3.36 11.16
N TYR A 747 9.14 3.76 11.74
CA TYR A 747 8.28 2.83 12.46
C TYR A 747 7.83 1.68 11.55
N SER A 748 7.37 2.00 10.35
CA SER A 748 6.97 0.99 9.36
C SER A 748 8.16 0.13 8.90
N TYR A 749 9.32 0.73 8.66
CA TYR A 749 10.55 -0.02 8.35
C TYR A 749 10.89 -1.05 9.40
N TYR A 750 10.78 -0.73 10.70
CA TYR A 750 11.10 -1.69 11.75
C TYR A 750 10.22 -2.94 11.67
N PHE A 751 8.92 -2.79 11.40
CA PHE A 751 8.04 -3.95 11.26
C PHE A 751 8.33 -4.77 10.00
N HIS A 752 8.84 -4.17 8.92
CA HIS A 752 9.17 -4.86 7.68
C HIS A 752 10.61 -5.42 7.62
N ASN A 753 11.57 -4.76 8.27
CA ASN A 753 13.01 -5.02 8.11
C ASN A 753 13.77 -5.14 9.44
N GLY A 754 13.13 -4.91 10.60
CA GLY A 754 13.76 -5.09 11.90
C GLY A 754 15.01 -4.23 12.12
N VAL A 755 16.02 -4.79 12.81
CA VAL A 755 17.30 -4.12 13.07
C VAL A 755 18.27 -4.34 11.89
N LEU A 756 18.04 -3.63 10.79
CA LEU A 756 18.85 -3.77 9.55
C LEU A 756 18.81 -5.21 8.99
N GLY A 757 17.62 -5.81 8.97
CA GLY A 757 17.35 -7.15 8.43
C GLY A 757 17.58 -8.31 9.39
N LEU A 758 18.20 -8.10 10.56
CA LEU A 758 18.61 -9.20 11.46
C LEU A 758 17.49 -9.70 12.37
N ASP A 759 16.55 -8.84 12.74
CA ASP A 759 15.52 -9.12 13.76
C ASP A 759 14.16 -8.60 13.29
N ILE A 760 13.71 -9.08 12.14
CA ILE A 760 12.40 -8.70 11.57
C ILE A 760 11.31 -9.22 12.53
N PRO A 761 10.50 -8.34 13.16
CA PRO A 761 9.56 -8.78 14.19
C PRO A 761 8.30 -9.44 13.61
N THR A 762 8.07 -9.30 12.30
CA THR A 762 6.88 -9.82 11.62
C THR A 762 7.23 -10.99 10.69
N ILE A 763 6.27 -11.89 10.49
CA ILE A 763 6.45 -13.09 9.67
C ILE A 763 6.69 -12.69 8.21
N ASP A 764 7.91 -12.98 7.72
CA ASP A 764 8.40 -12.60 6.39
C ASP A 764 8.36 -11.08 6.11
N GLY A 765 8.43 -10.25 7.16
CA GLY A 765 8.31 -8.79 7.01
C GLY A 765 6.89 -8.32 6.72
N ARG A 766 5.87 -9.15 7.02
CA ARG A 766 4.45 -8.87 6.77
C ARG A 766 3.72 -8.61 8.09
N GLY A 767 3.44 -7.35 8.40
CA GLY A 767 2.67 -7.02 9.61
C GLY A 767 2.20 -5.57 9.75
N TYR A 768 2.72 -4.63 8.96
CA TYR A 768 2.22 -3.25 8.99
C TYR A 768 1.11 -3.05 7.94
N ALA A 769 -0.15 -3.19 8.36
CA ALA A 769 -1.31 -2.83 7.55
C ALA A 769 -1.30 -1.32 7.19
N PHE A 770 -1.90 -0.96 6.06
CA PHE A 770 -1.93 0.41 5.54
C PHE A 770 -3.03 1.23 6.20
N PRO A 771 -2.79 2.52 6.52
CA PRO A 771 -3.74 3.34 7.29
C PRO A 771 -5.08 3.66 6.59
N PHE A 772 -5.33 3.19 5.37
CA PHE A 772 -6.57 3.43 4.63
C PHE A 772 -7.27 2.17 4.11
N ASP A 773 -7.19 1.05 4.84
CA ASP A 773 -7.97 -0.14 4.46
C ASP A 773 -9.44 -0.12 4.93
N ASP A 774 -9.85 0.90 5.71
CA ASP A 774 -11.25 1.07 6.13
C ASP A 774 -12.23 1.24 4.94
N ASN A 775 -11.72 1.53 3.73
CA ASN A 775 -12.50 1.62 2.49
C ASN A 775 -12.20 0.49 1.48
N GLY A 776 -11.61 -0.63 1.91
CA GLY A 776 -11.49 -1.88 1.14
C GLY A 776 -10.40 -1.84 0.08
N GLY A 777 -9.20 -1.44 0.47
CA GLY A 777 -8.13 -1.06 -0.45
C GLY A 777 -6.75 -1.42 0.05
N TYR A 778 -6.50 -2.71 0.19
CA TYR A 778 -5.18 -3.37 0.10
C TYR A 778 -4.36 -3.36 1.40
N SER A 779 -4.76 -4.22 2.33
CA SER A 779 -3.97 -4.64 3.48
C SER A 779 -3.31 -6.02 3.24
N SER A 780 -2.80 -6.65 4.30
CA SER A 780 -2.24 -8.00 4.30
C SER A 780 -3.38 -9.03 4.28
N ASP A 781 -4.41 -8.76 3.46
CA ASP A 781 -5.69 -9.45 3.47
C ASP A 781 -5.51 -10.96 3.32
N LEU A 782 -5.70 -11.67 4.43
CA LEU A 782 -5.92 -13.11 4.42
C LEU A 782 -7.33 -13.37 3.92
N THR A 783 -7.50 -13.76 2.66
CA THR A 783 -8.82 -14.03 2.08
C THR A 783 -9.17 -15.51 2.18
N LEU A 784 -10.16 -15.84 3.01
CA LEU A 784 -10.66 -17.21 3.13
C LEU A 784 -12.04 -17.36 2.48
N ASN A 785 -12.17 -18.23 1.48
CA ASN A 785 -13.48 -18.59 0.89
C ASN A 785 -14.09 -19.80 1.63
N LEU A 786 -15.14 -19.59 2.43
CA LEU A 786 -15.87 -20.69 3.09
C LEU A 786 -16.80 -21.32 2.06
N GLY A 787 -16.32 -22.37 1.38
CA GLY A 787 -17.06 -23.06 0.33
C GLY A 787 -18.48 -23.46 0.76
N SER A 788 -19.40 -23.48 -0.21
CA SER A 788 -20.85 -23.65 -0.02
C SER A 788 -21.32 -24.91 0.73
N ASN A 789 -20.44 -25.91 0.92
CA ASN A 789 -20.80 -27.22 1.49
C ASN A 789 -20.20 -27.48 2.88
N ASN A 790 -19.33 -26.61 3.40
CA ASN A 790 -18.80 -26.67 4.77
C ASN A 790 -18.52 -25.22 5.21
N PRO A 791 -19.51 -24.52 5.81
CA PRO A 791 -19.46 -23.08 6.01
C PRO A 791 -18.61 -22.67 7.21
N THR A 792 -17.52 -23.40 7.48
CA THR A 792 -16.63 -23.16 8.61
C THR A 792 -15.29 -22.68 8.11
N GLY A 793 -14.99 -21.40 8.35
CA GLY A 793 -13.63 -20.91 8.36
C GLY A 793 -13.05 -21.04 9.76
N ILE A 794 -11.77 -21.39 9.87
CA ILE A 794 -11.07 -21.37 11.14
C ILE A 794 -10.07 -20.23 11.12
N LEU A 795 -10.09 -19.42 12.17
CA LEU A 795 -9.17 -18.33 12.44
C LEU A 795 -8.37 -18.68 13.69
N ASP A 796 -7.09 -19.01 13.54
CA ASP A 796 -6.19 -19.30 14.65
C ASP A 796 -5.45 -18.02 15.06
N VAL A 797 -5.78 -17.49 16.24
CA VAL A 797 -5.13 -16.32 16.84
C VAL A 797 -4.18 -16.78 17.94
N THR A 798 -2.90 -16.47 17.82
CA THR A 798 -1.88 -16.74 18.84
C THR A 798 -1.43 -15.43 19.50
N LEU A 799 -1.59 -15.34 20.81
CA LEU A 799 -1.08 -14.23 21.62
C LEU A 799 0.28 -14.62 22.19
N ASN A 800 1.35 -13.97 21.74
CA ASN A 800 2.72 -14.23 22.20
C ASN A 800 3.02 -13.56 23.54
N LYS A 801 4.15 -13.92 24.16
CA LYS A 801 4.51 -13.53 25.53
C LYS A 801 4.52 -12.01 25.74
N VAL A 802 3.75 -11.56 26.73
CA VAL A 802 3.59 -10.14 27.11
C VAL A 802 4.26 -9.83 28.45
N ILE A 803 4.13 -10.74 29.44
CA ILE A 803 4.63 -10.61 30.81
C ILE A 803 5.85 -11.49 31.05
#